data_AF-A0A9D1SA88-F1
#
_entry.id   AF-A0A9D1SA88-F1
#
_cell.length_a   1.000
_cell.length_b   1.000
_cell.length_c   1.000
_cell.angle_alpha   90.00
_cell.angle_beta   90.00
_cell.angle_gamma   90.00
#
_symmetry.space_group_name_H-M   'P 1'
#
loop_
_entity.id
_entity.type
_entity.pdbx_description
1 polymer ?
#
loop_
_entity_poly.entity_id
_entity_poly.type
_entity_poly.pdbx_seq_one_letter_code
_entity_poly.pdbx_strand_id
1 'polypeptide(L)'
;MNEIDKARLKLSIEHYIKYFIGKRTREINKDEALDAIALAVREFAMDKMYETIARYNKVNTKRVYYLSIEYLIGRSLENNLHNLGLFNILKNIKIDGFPEDISLEEIFDAEYDPALGNGGLGRLAACYLDSMASLGIPGFGYGINYQFGLFKQKFDNGYQVEQADTWQGEDSPWQFARLDRKVAIPMYGDVETFKNASGQESYIWMNTKTMYGVPFDFPIVGYDGKSVNYLRLFSAKTDDELDINIFNEGGYIEAVRDKIETETVSKVLYPSDAVESGKELRLKQQYFFVSCAIQDIIRRFMEKSNDFSEMPNQVCIQLNDTHPSLAIPEMMRLLMDVHGQDWDAAWDITTKIFAYTNHTLLPEALETWPSRILGKLLPRHLQIIYEINRRFINFAKSKFGDDAGKLSKVTIVSGDGDNQIIRMANLSIVGSFSVNGVAKLHSELLKKSLVPEFYELWPEKFTNVTNGITPRRWLLHANTALSDLISSKIGDDWITNLDLLEGIADFADDKNFIKKFNEVKQTNKVRLAQKIFETNGIIVDPNSMFIVHAKRIHEYKRQLMTILHVIGEYLAIIKDGVKPAAPRTYIFAGKAAPSYNFAKLIIKLINNVASVINADPRANSLLKVVFMPDYKVSLAEVLIPAANVSIQSSTAGFEASGTGNMKFALNGALTVGTYDGANIEIREAVGADNFYLFGLREEQIQEMRRTNSYNPRKYYEDSDYIKRILNAINSNMFCEKDYVLLFKVIYEELLNRDYYFILADLEAFTKAIHDAEKDYLDKDVWAKKAINNVARIGNFSSDRAVLEYADRIWHVKPV
;
A
#
# COMPACT_ATOMS: atom_id res chain seq x y z
N MET A 1 -17.38 -31.82 -0.14
CA MET A 1 -17.88 -30.59 0.54
C MET A 1 -19.03 -30.97 1.44
N ASN A 2 -19.08 -30.44 2.66
CA ASN A 2 -19.90 -30.95 3.75
C ASN A 2 -21.29 -30.30 3.77
N GLU A 3 -22.37 -31.08 3.63
CA GLU A 3 -23.76 -30.60 3.77
C GLU A 3 -24.00 -29.89 5.11
N ILE A 4 -23.21 -30.19 6.14
CA ILE A 4 -23.25 -29.52 7.44
C ILE A 4 -22.87 -28.04 7.31
N ASP A 5 -21.80 -27.71 6.59
CA ASP A 5 -21.36 -26.31 6.45
C ASP A 5 -22.37 -25.48 5.64
N LYS A 6 -22.99 -26.11 4.64
CA LYS A 6 -24.09 -25.50 3.88
C LYS A 6 -25.30 -25.21 4.77
N ALA A 7 -25.73 -26.19 5.56
CA ALA A 7 -26.85 -26.02 6.49
C ALA A 7 -26.54 -24.97 7.56
N ARG A 8 -25.32 -24.99 8.11
CA ARG A 8 -24.85 -24.02 9.09
C ARG A 8 -24.84 -22.60 8.52
N LEU A 9 -24.22 -22.39 7.35
CA LEU A 9 -24.15 -21.07 6.72
C LEU A 9 -25.55 -20.53 6.40
N LYS A 10 -26.46 -21.37 5.87
CA LYS A 10 -27.86 -20.97 5.66
C LYS A 10 -28.52 -20.50 6.95
N LEU A 11 -28.43 -21.30 8.02
CA LEU A 11 -29.04 -20.98 9.31
C LEU A 11 -28.44 -19.70 9.93
N SER A 12 -27.13 -19.48 9.82
CA SER A 12 -26.47 -18.27 10.30
C SER A 12 -26.96 -17.03 9.52
N ILE A 13 -27.10 -17.11 8.19
CA ILE A 13 -27.61 -15.97 7.41
C ILE A 13 -29.06 -15.64 7.82
N GLU A 14 -29.94 -16.64 7.92
CA GLU A 14 -31.31 -16.46 8.38
C GLU A 14 -31.38 -15.90 9.82
N HIS A 15 -30.45 -16.33 10.68
CA HIS A 15 -30.30 -15.81 12.04
C HIS A 15 -29.96 -14.31 12.04
N TYR A 16 -28.95 -13.88 11.29
CA TYR A 16 -28.55 -12.47 11.26
C TYR A 16 -29.61 -11.57 10.60
N ILE A 17 -30.30 -12.05 9.56
CA ILE A 17 -31.46 -11.35 8.98
C ILE A 17 -32.52 -11.10 10.07
N LYS A 18 -32.84 -12.12 10.86
CA LYS A 18 -33.93 -12.04 11.84
C LYS A 18 -33.57 -11.25 13.10
N TYR A 19 -32.38 -11.49 13.66
CA TYR A 19 -32.04 -11.03 15.01
C TYR A 19 -31.07 -9.85 15.04
N PHE A 20 -30.27 -9.65 13.99
CA PHE A 20 -29.37 -8.51 13.88
C PHE A 20 -29.99 -7.41 13.02
N ILE A 21 -30.42 -7.74 11.80
CA ILE A 21 -31.10 -6.77 10.92
C ILE A 21 -32.53 -6.48 11.41
N GLY A 22 -33.20 -7.46 12.01
CA GLY A 22 -34.54 -7.29 12.57
C GLY A 22 -35.65 -7.28 11.52
N LYS A 23 -35.46 -7.96 10.38
CA LYS A 23 -36.42 -8.00 9.25
C LYS A 23 -36.80 -9.41 8.85
N ARG A 24 -37.88 -9.54 8.06
CA ARG A 24 -38.18 -10.79 7.34
C ARG A 24 -37.29 -10.89 6.11
N THR A 25 -36.89 -12.10 5.72
CA THR A 25 -36.01 -12.35 4.55
C THR A 25 -36.46 -11.61 3.29
N ARG A 26 -37.76 -11.55 3.03
CA ARG A 26 -38.35 -10.88 1.84
C ARG A 26 -38.27 -9.36 1.84
N GLU A 27 -37.79 -8.74 2.92
CA GLU A 27 -37.79 -7.28 3.11
C GLU A 27 -36.38 -6.68 3.13
N ILE A 28 -35.34 -7.52 3.04
CA ILE A 28 -33.96 -7.05 3.07
C ILE A 28 -33.58 -6.42 1.73
N ASN A 29 -32.74 -5.39 1.77
CA ASN A 29 -32.05 -4.88 0.59
C ASN A 29 -30.64 -5.50 0.47
N LYS A 30 -29.89 -5.12 -0.57
CA LYS A 30 -28.55 -5.66 -0.84
C LYS A 30 -27.52 -5.35 0.26
N ASP A 31 -27.62 -4.18 0.90
CA ASP A 31 -26.70 -3.76 1.97
C ASP A 31 -26.97 -4.58 3.25
N GLU A 32 -28.24 -4.81 3.56
CA GLU A 32 -28.66 -5.64 4.68
C GLU A 32 -28.36 -7.14 4.45
N ALA A 33 -28.48 -7.60 3.21
CA ALA A 33 -28.05 -8.93 2.82
C ALA A 33 -26.53 -9.10 2.95
N LEU A 34 -25.76 -8.08 2.54
CA LEU A 34 -24.31 -8.04 2.73
C LEU A 34 -23.96 -8.18 4.22
N ASP A 35 -24.53 -7.35 5.09
CA ASP A 35 -24.22 -7.37 6.52
C ASP A 35 -24.57 -8.72 7.15
N ALA A 36 -25.74 -9.29 6.82
CA ALA A 36 -26.14 -10.60 7.34
C ALA A 36 -25.21 -11.73 6.87
N ILE A 37 -24.81 -11.74 5.60
CA ILE A 37 -23.89 -12.75 5.05
C ILE A 37 -22.47 -12.54 5.63
N ALA A 38 -22.00 -11.31 5.74
CA ALA A 38 -20.69 -10.98 6.32
C ALA A 38 -20.60 -11.45 7.78
N LEU A 39 -21.62 -11.19 8.59
CA LEU A 39 -21.68 -11.67 9.98
C LEU A 39 -21.71 -13.20 10.05
N ALA A 40 -22.49 -13.86 9.19
CA ALA A 40 -22.52 -15.31 9.11
C ALA A 40 -21.15 -15.90 8.75
N VAL A 41 -20.45 -15.34 7.77
CA VAL A 41 -19.09 -15.75 7.39
C VAL A 41 -18.08 -15.45 8.51
N ARG A 42 -18.23 -14.33 9.22
CA ARG A 42 -17.39 -13.98 10.37
C ARG A 42 -17.49 -15.00 11.49
N GLU A 43 -18.64 -15.66 11.72
CA GLU A 43 -18.75 -16.74 12.71
C GLU A 43 -17.75 -17.86 12.44
N PHE A 44 -17.65 -18.32 11.20
CA PHE A 44 -16.67 -19.35 10.81
C PHE A 44 -15.24 -18.87 11.02
N ALA A 45 -14.94 -17.61 10.66
CA ALA A 45 -13.63 -17.02 10.89
C ALA A 45 -13.28 -16.94 12.39
N MET A 46 -14.25 -16.63 13.24
CA MET A 46 -14.07 -16.52 14.69
C MET A 46 -13.75 -17.87 15.34
N ASP A 47 -14.46 -18.94 14.96
CA ASP A 47 -14.15 -20.30 15.44
C ASP A 47 -12.69 -20.66 15.11
N LYS A 48 -12.29 -20.44 13.85
CA LYS A 48 -10.92 -20.69 13.39
C LYS A 48 -9.89 -19.78 14.06
N MET A 49 -10.25 -18.55 14.40
CA MET A 49 -9.39 -17.64 15.14
C MET A 49 -9.12 -18.16 16.56
N TYR A 50 -10.13 -18.66 17.27
CA TYR A 50 -9.93 -19.23 18.61
C TYR A 50 -9.11 -20.53 18.58
N GLU A 51 -9.36 -21.41 17.60
CA GLU A 51 -8.53 -22.59 17.33
C GLU A 51 -7.06 -22.19 17.10
N THR A 52 -6.84 -21.15 16.28
CA THR A 52 -5.51 -20.62 15.97
C THR A 52 -4.80 -20.07 17.21
N ILE A 53 -5.48 -19.24 18.00
CA ILE A 53 -4.92 -18.66 19.23
C ILE A 53 -4.57 -19.75 20.24
N ALA A 54 -5.43 -20.74 20.43
CA ALA A 54 -5.19 -21.87 21.33
C ALA A 54 -3.95 -22.66 20.89
N ARG A 55 -3.81 -22.93 19.60
CA ARG A 55 -2.66 -23.61 19.02
C ARG A 55 -1.36 -22.82 19.22
N TYR A 56 -1.35 -21.52 18.92
CA TYR A 56 -0.18 -20.66 19.14
C TYR A 56 0.23 -20.56 20.61
N ASN A 57 -0.74 -20.52 21.53
CA ASN A 57 -0.47 -20.53 22.97
C ASN A 57 0.15 -21.84 23.42
N LYS A 58 -0.37 -22.99 22.95
CA LYS A 58 0.15 -24.31 23.31
C LYS A 58 1.60 -24.53 22.89
N VAL A 59 1.99 -24.03 21.70
CA VAL A 59 3.37 -24.17 21.18
C VAL A 59 4.33 -23.13 21.79
N ASN A 60 3.80 -22.08 22.40
CA ASN A 60 4.55 -20.95 22.94
C ASN A 60 5.59 -20.34 21.97
N THR A 61 5.18 -20.23 20.70
CA THR A 61 6.04 -19.72 19.62
C THR A 61 6.20 -18.19 19.67
N LYS A 62 7.31 -17.71 19.10
CA LYS A 62 7.58 -16.28 18.85
C LYS A 62 6.49 -15.68 17.97
N ARG A 63 6.10 -14.44 18.25
CA ARG A 63 5.06 -13.70 17.53
C ARG A 63 5.65 -12.52 16.78
N VAL A 64 5.11 -12.26 15.59
CA VAL A 64 5.47 -11.12 14.76
C VAL A 64 4.40 -10.05 14.88
N TYR A 65 4.82 -8.82 15.11
CA TYR A 65 3.97 -7.63 15.16
C TYR A 65 4.38 -6.71 14.04
N TYR A 66 3.55 -6.63 13.00
CA TYR A 66 3.78 -5.78 11.85
C TYR A 66 3.16 -4.41 12.12
N LEU A 67 3.97 -3.37 12.28
CA LEU A 67 3.50 -2.01 12.55
C LEU A 67 3.49 -1.20 11.26
N SER A 68 2.31 -0.74 10.85
CA SER A 68 2.17 0.11 9.67
C SER A 68 1.08 1.15 9.87
N ILE A 69 1.34 2.34 9.31
CA ILE A 69 0.37 3.44 9.30
C ILE A 69 -0.77 3.20 8.29
N GLU A 70 -0.63 2.26 7.36
CA GLU A 70 -1.67 1.95 6.39
C GLU A 70 -1.85 0.44 6.13
N TYR A 71 -3.10 0.03 5.90
CA TYR A 71 -3.49 -1.32 5.48
C TYR A 71 -4.56 -1.22 4.40
N LEU A 72 -4.18 -1.46 3.15
CA LEU A 72 -5.11 -1.38 2.02
C LEU A 72 -5.75 -2.76 1.78
N ILE A 73 -6.56 -3.26 2.71
CA ILE A 73 -7.06 -4.64 2.72
C ILE A 73 -8.07 -4.96 1.61
N GLY A 74 -8.87 -3.96 1.18
CA GLY A 74 -9.97 -4.16 0.23
C GLY A 74 -11.19 -4.85 0.86
N ARG A 75 -12.19 -5.13 0.02
CA ARG A 75 -13.42 -5.84 0.42
C ARG A 75 -13.11 -7.22 1.02
N SER A 76 -13.81 -7.59 2.07
CA SER A 76 -13.48 -8.77 2.88
C SER A 76 -14.39 -9.96 2.62
N LEU A 77 -15.64 -9.75 2.17
CA LEU A 77 -16.61 -10.84 2.04
C LEU A 77 -16.14 -11.93 1.07
N GLU A 78 -15.91 -11.59 -0.20
CA GLU A 78 -15.50 -12.56 -1.21
C GLU A 78 -14.14 -13.20 -0.87
N ASN A 79 -13.19 -12.41 -0.36
CA ASN A 79 -11.88 -12.91 0.07
C ASN A 79 -12.01 -13.96 1.18
N ASN A 80 -12.84 -13.70 2.20
CA ASN A 80 -13.04 -14.63 3.30
C ASN A 80 -13.84 -15.86 2.86
N LEU A 81 -14.81 -15.71 1.95
CA LEU A 81 -15.52 -16.83 1.33
C LEU A 81 -14.56 -17.77 0.58
N HIS A 82 -13.63 -17.22 -0.20
CA HIS A 82 -12.61 -18.01 -0.88
C HIS A 82 -11.65 -18.68 0.11
N ASN A 83 -11.11 -17.92 1.08
CA ASN A 83 -10.14 -18.45 2.04
C ASN A 83 -10.75 -19.48 3.01
N LEU A 84 -12.06 -19.44 3.30
CA LEU A 84 -12.75 -20.45 4.11
C LEU A 84 -13.32 -21.63 3.30
N GLY A 85 -13.20 -21.61 1.96
CA GLY A 85 -13.84 -22.61 1.11
C GLY A 85 -15.38 -22.53 1.07
N LEU A 86 -15.95 -21.38 1.45
CA LEU A 86 -17.41 -21.14 1.53
C LEU A 86 -18.00 -20.52 0.27
N PHE A 87 -17.18 -20.01 -0.65
CA PHE A 87 -17.65 -19.29 -1.85
C PHE A 87 -18.64 -20.12 -2.72
N ASN A 88 -18.24 -21.34 -3.08
CA ASN A 88 -19.10 -22.24 -3.86
C ASN A 88 -20.31 -22.73 -3.05
N ILE A 89 -20.21 -22.78 -1.72
CA ILE A 89 -21.34 -23.13 -0.86
C ILE A 89 -22.38 -22.02 -0.91
N LEU A 90 -21.97 -20.75 -0.71
CA LEU A 90 -22.87 -19.59 -0.75
C LEU A 90 -23.59 -19.49 -2.09
N LYS A 91 -22.89 -19.67 -3.22
CA LYS A 91 -23.50 -19.67 -4.57
C LYS A 91 -24.61 -20.71 -4.75
N ASN A 92 -24.59 -21.80 -3.98
CA ASN A 92 -25.54 -22.91 -4.08
C ASN A 92 -26.55 -22.98 -2.92
N ILE A 93 -26.55 -21.99 -2.01
CA ILE A 93 -27.54 -21.88 -0.94
C ILE A 93 -28.82 -21.25 -1.50
N LYS A 94 -29.97 -21.80 -1.10
CA LYS A 94 -31.29 -21.20 -1.31
C LYS A 94 -31.86 -20.78 0.04
N ILE A 95 -32.05 -19.47 0.22
CA ILE A 95 -32.65 -18.88 1.41
C ILE A 95 -34.12 -18.59 1.10
N ASP A 96 -35.02 -19.09 1.93
CA ASP A 96 -36.45 -19.03 1.66
C ASP A 96 -36.96 -17.58 1.81
N GLY A 97 -37.58 -17.06 0.76
CA GLY A 97 -38.04 -15.68 0.69
C GLY A 97 -36.94 -14.65 0.48
N PHE A 98 -35.73 -15.04 0.05
CA PHE A 98 -34.69 -14.10 -0.38
C PHE A 98 -35.15 -13.35 -1.66
N PRO A 99 -34.94 -12.04 -1.77
CA PRO A 99 -35.37 -11.28 -2.95
C PRO A 99 -34.71 -11.81 -4.24
N GLU A 100 -35.52 -12.16 -5.24
CA GLU A 100 -35.04 -12.73 -6.51
C GLU A 100 -34.34 -11.70 -7.41
N ASP A 101 -34.57 -10.42 -7.16
CA ASP A 101 -34.03 -9.28 -7.91
C ASP A 101 -32.65 -8.83 -7.42
N ILE A 102 -32.15 -9.38 -6.32
CA ILE A 102 -30.82 -9.08 -5.76
C ILE A 102 -29.86 -10.21 -6.13
N SER A 103 -28.93 -9.93 -7.03
CA SER A 103 -27.84 -10.86 -7.39
C SER A 103 -26.74 -10.91 -6.32
N LEU A 104 -25.98 -12.01 -6.29
CA LEU A 104 -24.81 -12.13 -5.41
C LEU A 104 -23.75 -11.09 -5.76
N GLU A 105 -23.57 -10.80 -7.05
CA GLU A 105 -22.66 -9.77 -7.55
C GLU A 105 -23.04 -8.38 -7.01
N GLU A 106 -24.32 -8.04 -6.96
CA GLU A 106 -24.78 -6.76 -6.38
C GLU A 106 -24.56 -6.67 -4.87
N ILE A 107 -24.64 -7.81 -4.15
CA ILE A 107 -24.33 -7.87 -2.72
C ILE A 107 -22.83 -7.67 -2.50
N PHE A 108 -21.98 -8.34 -3.27
CA PHE A 108 -20.53 -8.14 -3.18
C PHE A 108 -20.11 -6.71 -3.56
N ASP A 109 -20.79 -6.12 -4.55
CA ASP A 109 -20.54 -4.74 -4.97
C ASP A 109 -21.05 -3.68 -4.00
N ALA A 110 -21.96 -4.04 -3.09
CA ALA A 110 -22.42 -3.17 -2.00
C ALA A 110 -21.33 -2.96 -0.92
N GLU A 111 -20.36 -3.88 -0.80
CA GLU A 111 -19.31 -3.74 0.21
C GLU A 111 -18.39 -2.54 -0.09
N TYR A 112 -18.17 -1.70 0.92
CA TYR A 112 -17.20 -0.61 0.84
C TYR A 112 -15.79 -1.15 1.09
N ASP A 113 -14.81 -0.73 0.29
CA ASP A 113 -13.41 -0.92 0.66
C ASP A 113 -13.14 -0.21 2.00
N PRO A 114 -12.58 -0.88 3.02
CA PRO A 114 -12.14 -0.22 4.24
C PRO A 114 -11.08 0.84 3.91
N ALA A 115 -11.36 2.09 4.28
CA ALA A 115 -10.52 3.23 3.95
C ALA A 115 -9.31 3.33 4.91
N LEU A 116 -8.49 2.27 4.96
CA LEU A 116 -7.42 2.08 5.93
C LEU A 116 -6.01 2.26 5.34
N GLY A 117 -5.90 2.57 4.04
CA GLY A 117 -4.62 2.78 3.38
C GLY A 117 -4.71 3.57 2.09
N ASN A 118 -3.54 3.90 1.52
CA ASN A 118 -3.44 4.66 0.26
C ASN A 118 -2.71 3.87 -0.83
N GLY A 119 -1.50 3.40 -0.56
CA GLY A 119 -0.55 3.01 -1.61
C GLY A 119 -0.05 1.57 -1.57
N GLY A 120 1.11 1.39 -2.22
CA GLY A 120 1.81 0.10 -2.27
C GLY A 120 2.25 -0.41 -0.90
N LEU A 121 2.60 0.49 0.03
CA LEU A 121 3.01 0.15 1.40
C LEU A 121 1.88 -0.56 2.15
N GLY A 122 0.68 0.03 2.16
CA GLY A 122 -0.48 -0.55 2.82
C GLY A 122 -1.02 -1.79 2.10
N ARG A 123 -0.86 -1.85 0.78
CA ARG A 123 -1.25 -3.06 0.03
C ARG A 123 -0.30 -4.21 0.27
N LEU A 124 0.99 -3.94 0.43
CA LEU A 124 2.01 -4.92 0.82
C LEU A 124 1.72 -5.45 2.22
N ALA A 125 1.48 -4.56 3.19
CA ALA A 125 1.12 -4.95 4.55
C ALA A 125 -0.08 -5.91 4.56
N ALA A 126 -1.13 -5.59 3.78
CA ALA A 126 -2.29 -6.46 3.63
C ALA A 126 -1.97 -7.82 2.96
N CYS A 127 -1.10 -7.87 1.94
CA CYS A 127 -0.64 -9.14 1.35
C CYS A 127 0.16 -9.99 2.36
N TYR A 128 0.99 -9.35 3.20
CA TYR A 128 1.80 -10.05 4.20
C TYR A 128 0.93 -10.59 5.33
N LEU A 129 -0.11 -9.87 5.77
CA LEU A 129 -1.07 -10.40 6.74
C LEU A 129 -1.77 -11.66 6.21
N ASP A 130 -2.25 -11.63 4.96
CA ASP A 130 -2.88 -12.78 4.32
C ASP A 130 -1.91 -13.97 4.18
N SER A 131 -0.65 -13.71 3.85
CA SER A 131 0.38 -14.76 3.73
C SER A 131 0.80 -15.33 5.07
N MET A 132 0.97 -14.49 6.10
CA MET A 132 1.24 -14.96 7.47
C MET A 132 0.10 -15.85 7.97
N ALA A 133 -1.16 -15.49 7.72
CA ALA A 133 -2.29 -16.34 8.07
C ALA A 133 -2.31 -17.64 7.25
N SER A 134 -2.12 -17.58 5.93
CA SER A 134 -2.13 -18.76 5.06
C SER A 134 -1.02 -19.77 5.38
N LEU A 135 0.16 -19.26 5.76
CA LEU A 135 1.31 -20.07 6.15
C LEU A 135 1.24 -20.58 7.60
N GLY A 136 0.31 -20.09 8.42
CA GLY A 136 0.24 -20.41 9.86
C GLY A 136 1.35 -19.74 10.69
N ILE A 137 1.85 -18.59 10.22
CA ILE A 137 2.80 -17.77 10.99
C ILE A 137 2.01 -16.94 12.01
N PRO A 138 2.40 -16.95 13.30
CA PRO A 138 1.83 -16.10 14.37
C PRO A 138 2.12 -14.60 14.20
N GLY A 139 1.60 -14.00 13.14
CA GLY A 139 1.81 -12.61 12.77
C GLY A 139 0.54 -11.76 12.86
N PHE A 140 0.66 -10.57 13.46
CA PHE A 140 -0.45 -9.65 13.71
C PHE A 140 -0.13 -8.26 13.16
N GLY A 141 -1.12 -7.62 12.53
CA GLY A 141 -0.99 -6.24 12.05
C GLY A 141 -1.44 -5.24 13.10
N TYR A 142 -0.75 -4.11 13.21
CA TYR A 142 -1.11 -2.98 14.08
C TYR A 142 -1.15 -1.69 13.27
N GLY A 143 -2.22 -0.91 13.43
CA GLY A 143 -2.43 0.37 12.75
C GLY A 143 -3.52 1.24 13.40
N ILE A 144 -3.99 2.26 12.68
CA ILE A 144 -5.04 3.20 13.14
C ILE A 144 -6.37 2.87 12.46
N ASN A 145 -7.47 2.94 13.20
CA ASN A 145 -8.82 2.77 12.67
C ASN A 145 -9.33 4.07 12.04
N TYR A 146 -8.94 4.35 10.80
CA TYR A 146 -9.30 5.61 10.14
C TYR A 146 -10.79 5.67 9.78
N GLN A 147 -11.47 6.74 10.19
CA GLN A 147 -12.89 6.93 9.85
C GLN A 147 -13.12 7.29 8.37
N PHE A 148 -12.24 8.08 7.75
CA PHE A 148 -12.43 8.63 6.41
C PHE A 148 -11.27 8.36 5.44
N GLY A 149 -10.34 7.47 5.83
CA GLY A 149 -9.14 7.13 5.07
C GLY A 149 -8.36 8.33 4.56
N LEU A 150 -7.89 8.27 3.31
CA LEU A 150 -7.20 9.38 2.67
C LEU A 150 -8.21 10.40 2.12
N PHE A 151 -8.97 10.01 1.10
CA PHE A 151 -10.13 10.70 0.53
C PHE A 151 -10.74 9.86 -0.60
N LYS A 152 -12.02 10.06 -0.87
CA LYS A 152 -12.70 9.62 -2.08
C LYS A 152 -12.45 10.60 -3.20
N GLN A 153 -11.92 10.12 -4.33
CA GLN A 153 -11.58 10.97 -5.48
C GLN A 153 -12.81 11.17 -6.36
N LYS A 154 -13.09 12.39 -6.78
CA LYS A 154 -13.99 12.69 -7.89
C LYS A 154 -13.31 13.60 -8.90
N PHE A 155 -13.89 13.66 -10.11
CA PHE A 155 -13.50 14.66 -11.09
C PHE A 155 -14.59 15.70 -11.24
N ASP A 156 -14.22 16.97 -11.11
CA ASP A 156 -15.06 18.12 -11.42
C ASP A 156 -14.30 19.03 -12.40
N ASN A 157 -14.92 19.32 -13.54
CA ASN A 157 -14.28 19.98 -14.68
C ASN A 157 -12.86 19.42 -15.00
N GLY A 158 -12.69 18.09 -14.93
CA GLY A 158 -11.41 17.41 -15.15
C GLY A 158 -10.37 17.52 -14.02
N TYR A 159 -10.62 18.31 -12.97
CA TYR A 159 -9.76 18.39 -11.78
C TYR A 159 -10.12 17.31 -10.77
N GLN A 160 -9.11 16.82 -10.04
CA GLN A 160 -9.34 16.02 -8.85
C GLN A 160 -9.98 16.88 -7.75
N VAL A 161 -11.07 16.38 -7.17
CA VAL A 161 -11.72 16.89 -5.96
C VAL A 161 -11.68 15.81 -4.89
N GLU A 162 -11.26 16.18 -3.69
CA GLU A 162 -11.23 15.32 -2.51
C GLU A 162 -12.56 15.38 -1.74
N GLN A 163 -13.13 14.22 -1.42
CA GLN A 163 -14.25 14.07 -0.49
C GLN A 163 -13.89 13.10 0.63
N ALA A 164 -14.56 13.18 1.79
CA ALA A 164 -14.37 12.19 2.84
C ALA A 164 -14.71 10.79 2.32
N ASP A 165 -13.84 9.80 2.60
CA ASP A 165 -14.07 8.41 2.20
C ASP A 165 -14.89 7.70 3.27
N THR A 166 -16.19 8.00 3.33
CA THR A 166 -17.10 7.42 4.33
C THR A 166 -17.37 5.96 3.98
N TRP A 167 -16.59 5.07 4.59
CA TRP A 167 -16.88 3.64 4.71
C TRP A 167 -17.68 3.37 6.00
N GLN A 168 -18.04 2.12 6.27
CA GLN A 168 -18.83 1.76 7.46
C GLN A 168 -18.08 2.02 8.80
N GLY A 169 -16.76 2.25 8.79
CA GLY A 169 -16.00 2.56 10.00
C GLY A 169 -16.25 1.53 11.10
N GLU A 170 -16.39 2.00 12.34
CA GLU A 170 -16.66 1.16 13.53
C GLU A 170 -17.91 0.27 13.41
N ASP A 171 -18.84 0.58 12.50
CA ASP A 171 -20.07 -0.19 12.24
C ASP A 171 -19.88 -1.35 11.24
N SER A 172 -18.69 -1.50 10.65
CA SER A 172 -18.43 -2.57 9.67
C SER A 172 -18.64 -3.97 10.30
N PRO A 173 -19.32 -4.90 9.60
CA PRO A 173 -19.59 -6.24 10.14
C PRO A 173 -18.34 -7.09 10.34
N TRP A 174 -17.18 -6.66 9.83
CA TRP A 174 -15.92 -7.41 9.94
C TRP A 174 -15.09 -7.08 11.16
N GLN A 175 -15.26 -5.91 11.76
CA GLN A 175 -14.51 -5.52 12.95
C GLN A 175 -15.35 -5.64 14.22
N PHE A 176 -14.67 -5.77 15.36
CA PHE A 176 -15.31 -5.74 16.67
C PHE A 176 -14.39 -5.08 17.69
N ALA A 177 -14.99 -4.27 18.56
CA ALA A 177 -14.27 -3.56 19.61
C ALA A 177 -13.81 -4.51 20.73
N ARG A 178 -12.65 -4.20 21.30
CA ARG A 178 -12.07 -4.83 22.48
C ARG A 178 -11.98 -3.80 23.61
N LEU A 179 -13.14 -3.39 24.12
CA LEU A 179 -13.27 -2.36 25.15
C LEU A 179 -12.52 -2.76 26.45
N ASP A 180 -12.40 -4.05 26.72
CA ASP A 180 -11.62 -4.64 27.82
C ASP A 180 -10.11 -4.38 27.71
N ARG A 181 -9.63 -3.92 26.55
CA ARG A 181 -8.21 -3.69 26.25
C ARG A 181 -7.90 -2.24 25.90
N LYS A 182 -8.72 -1.30 26.37
CA LYS A 182 -8.48 0.14 26.23
C LYS A 182 -7.12 0.49 26.86
N VAL A 183 -6.31 1.28 26.16
CA VAL A 183 -4.97 1.72 26.60
C VAL A 183 -4.93 3.24 26.78
N ALA A 184 -4.28 3.70 27.85
CA ALA A 184 -4.08 5.11 28.14
C ALA A 184 -2.79 5.62 27.50
N ILE A 185 -2.89 6.71 26.74
CA ILE A 185 -1.80 7.30 25.96
C ILE A 185 -1.51 8.71 26.50
N PRO A 186 -0.46 8.88 27.32
CA PRO A 186 -0.05 10.19 27.82
C PRO A 186 0.63 11.00 26.70
N MET A 187 0.30 12.28 26.56
CA MET A 187 0.96 13.25 25.67
C MET A 187 1.15 14.60 26.40
N TYR A 188 2.05 15.44 25.90
CA TYR A 188 2.42 16.73 26.49
C TYR A 188 3.02 16.58 27.89
N GLY A 189 2.86 17.56 28.78
CA GLY A 189 3.38 17.53 30.14
C GLY A 189 4.89 17.78 30.23
N ASP A 190 5.46 17.42 31.37
CA ASP A 190 6.85 17.74 31.74
C ASP A 190 7.52 16.55 32.42
N VAL A 191 8.85 16.49 32.36
CA VAL A 191 9.63 15.43 33.02
C VAL A 191 10.34 15.99 34.24
N GLU A 192 10.02 15.44 35.40
CA GLU A 192 10.73 15.72 36.65
C GLU A 192 11.80 14.64 36.91
N THR A 193 12.95 15.05 37.43
CA THR A 193 14.07 14.16 37.75
C THR A 193 14.25 14.08 39.26
N PHE A 194 14.24 12.87 39.80
CA PHE A 194 14.46 12.58 41.20
C PHE A 194 15.65 11.66 41.37
N LYS A 195 16.35 11.75 42.50
CA LYS A 195 17.33 10.74 42.89
C LYS A 195 16.64 9.74 43.80
N ASN A 196 16.68 8.46 43.43
CA ASN A 196 16.20 7.39 44.29
C ASN A 196 17.14 7.19 45.49
N ALA A 197 16.77 6.32 46.44
CA ALA A 197 17.55 6.07 47.65
C ALA A 197 18.98 5.54 47.38
N SER A 198 19.23 4.95 46.21
CA SER A 198 20.55 4.50 45.74
C SER A 198 21.36 5.58 45.00
N GLY A 199 20.82 6.80 44.86
CA GLY A 199 21.47 7.92 44.17
C GLY A 199 21.37 7.88 42.64
N GLN A 200 20.62 6.93 42.07
CA GLN A 200 20.33 6.86 40.64
C GLN A 200 19.20 7.84 40.28
N GLU A 201 19.29 8.44 39.11
CA GLU A 201 18.24 9.32 38.59
C GLU A 201 17.04 8.48 38.12
N SER A 202 15.86 8.89 38.57
CA SER A 202 14.56 8.39 38.15
C SER A 202 13.80 9.54 37.51
N TYR A 203 13.13 9.28 36.39
CA TYR A 203 12.39 10.27 35.63
C TYR A 203 10.90 10.00 35.75
N ILE A 204 10.11 11.03 36.03
CA ILE A 204 8.65 10.92 36.10
C ILE A 204 8.06 11.89 35.08
N TRP A 205 7.28 11.36 34.14
CA TRP A 205 6.54 12.15 33.16
C TRP A 205 5.16 12.48 33.71
N MET A 206 4.91 13.77 34.01
CA MET A 206 3.72 14.24 34.70
C MET A 206 2.99 15.33 33.91
N ASN A 207 1.80 15.73 34.37
CA ASN A 207 0.98 16.79 33.78
C ASN A 207 0.58 16.53 32.31
N THR A 208 0.45 15.26 31.94
CA THR A 208 0.12 14.84 30.58
C THR A 208 -1.38 14.97 30.29
N LYS A 209 -1.75 15.32 29.05
CA LYS A 209 -3.10 15.08 28.54
C LYS A 209 -3.19 13.61 28.13
N THR A 210 -4.16 12.88 28.67
CA THR A 210 -4.35 11.46 28.37
C THR A 210 -5.41 11.28 27.30
N MET A 211 -5.08 10.53 26.25
CA MET A 211 -6.05 10.02 25.28
C MET A 211 -6.15 8.51 25.43
N TYR A 212 -7.22 7.90 24.93
CA TYR A 212 -7.40 6.47 24.98
C TYR A 212 -7.38 5.84 23.59
N GLY A 213 -6.68 4.72 23.46
CA GLY A 213 -6.76 3.84 22.30
C GLY A 213 -7.73 2.71 22.55
N VAL A 214 -8.80 2.63 21.76
CA VAL A 214 -9.71 1.48 21.77
C VAL A 214 -9.35 0.55 20.61
N PRO A 215 -8.94 -0.70 20.87
CA PRO A 215 -8.62 -1.65 19.82
C PRO A 215 -9.87 -2.23 19.16
N PHE A 216 -9.84 -2.31 17.84
CA PHE A 216 -10.76 -3.03 16.98
C PHE A 216 -9.98 -4.13 16.25
N ASP A 217 -10.41 -5.37 16.40
CA ASP A 217 -9.78 -6.51 15.72
C ASP A 217 -10.55 -6.82 14.43
N PHE A 218 -9.80 -7.03 13.36
CA PHE A 218 -10.28 -7.43 12.03
C PHE A 218 -9.69 -8.81 11.71
N PRO A 219 -10.50 -9.89 11.61
CA PRO A 219 -9.99 -11.23 11.32
C PRO A 219 -9.31 -11.28 9.94
N ILE A 220 -8.12 -11.87 9.91
CA ILE A 220 -7.38 -12.13 8.67
C ILE A 220 -7.34 -13.64 8.46
N VAL A 221 -8.18 -14.10 7.52
CA VAL A 221 -8.35 -15.51 7.23
C VAL A 221 -7.26 -15.97 6.27
N GLY A 222 -6.46 -16.97 6.67
CA GLY A 222 -5.54 -17.67 5.80
C GLY A 222 -6.26 -18.64 4.87
N TYR A 223 -5.67 -18.94 3.71
CA TYR A 223 -6.23 -19.89 2.75
C TYR A 223 -6.53 -21.26 3.39
N ASP A 224 -7.62 -21.89 2.95
CA ASP A 224 -8.21 -23.13 3.49
C ASP A 224 -8.62 -23.04 4.98
N GLY A 225 -8.79 -21.82 5.51
CA GLY A 225 -9.14 -21.58 6.91
C GLY A 225 -8.13 -22.15 7.91
N LYS A 226 -6.90 -22.46 7.47
CA LYS A 226 -5.87 -23.14 8.26
C LYS A 226 -5.48 -22.38 9.51
N SER A 227 -5.40 -21.06 9.39
CA SER A 227 -5.20 -20.14 10.51
C SER A 227 -5.97 -18.85 10.27
N VAL A 228 -6.45 -18.25 11.36
CA VAL A 228 -7.03 -16.91 11.33
C VAL A 228 -6.27 -16.04 12.32
N ASN A 229 -5.48 -15.12 11.78
CA ASN A 229 -4.80 -14.07 12.54
C ASN A 229 -5.73 -12.84 12.60
N TYR A 230 -5.21 -11.69 13.04
CA TYR A 230 -5.98 -10.44 12.99
C TYR A 230 -5.09 -9.22 12.74
N LEU A 231 -5.73 -8.21 12.16
CA LEU A 231 -5.28 -6.82 12.12
C LEU A 231 -5.96 -6.07 13.26
N ARG A 232 -5.18 -5.46 14.13
CA ARG A 232 -5.65 -4.62 15.24
C ARG A 232 -5.51 -3.14 14.89
N LEU A 233 -6.62 -2.42 14.92
CA LEU A 233 -6.71 -1.00 14.58
C LEU A 233 -7.16 -0.22 15.81
N PHE A 234 -6.53 0.91 16.11
CA PHE A 234 -6.90 1.72 17.27
C PHE A 234 -7.71 2.96 16.86
N SER A 235 -8.86 3.15 17.51
CA SER A 235 -9.62 4.40 17.49
C SER A 235 -9.20 5.26 18.68
N ALA A 236 -8.93 6.55 18.44
CA ALA A 236 -8.67 7.51 19.51
C ALA A 236 -9.99 7.94 20.16
N LYS A 237 -10.08 7.87 21.50
CA LYS A 237 -11.24 8.24 22.30
C LYS A 237 -10.79 9.07 23.52
N THR A 238 -11.72 9.80 24.12
CA THR A 238 -11.52 10.53 25.39
C THR A 238 -12.55 10.06 26.41
N ASP A 239 -12.23 10.12 27.71
CA ASP A 239 -13.22 9.90 28.77
C ASP A 239 -14.11 11.15 28.97
N ASP A 240 -13.57 12.34 28.63
CA ASP A 240 -14.29 13.61 28.70
C ASP A 240 -15.10 13.86 27.41
N GLU A 241 -16.20 13.12 27.24
CA GLU A 241 -17.01 13.23 26.04
C GLU A 241 -17.78 14.55 25.92
N LEU A 242 -18.16 15.15 27.05
CA LEU A 242 -18.96 16.37 27.13
C LEU A 242 -18.71 17.10 28.46
N ASP A 243 -18.34 18.37 28.40
CA ASP A 243 -18.39 19.26 29.56
C ASP A 243 -19.83 19.76 29.79
N ILE A 244 -20.50 19.21 30.79
CA ILE A 244 -21.90 19.52 31.11
C ILE A 244 -22.08 20.96 31.60
N ASN A 245 -21.08 21.56 32.24
CA ASN A 245 -21.18 22.93 32.74
C ASN A 245 -21.15 23.91 31.58
N ILE A 246 -20.18 23.77 30.67
CA ILE A 246 -20.09 24.57 29.44
C ILE A 246 -21.35 24.38 28.58
N PHE A 247 -21.86 23.14 28.49
CA PHE A 247 -23.09 22.85 27.76
C PHE A 247 -24.31 23.57 28.35
N ASN A 248 -24.49 23.53 29.67
CA ASN A 248 -25.59 24.19 30.37
C ASN A 248 -25.53 25.72 30.27
N GLU A 249 -24.33 26.29 30.09
CA GLU A 249 -24.11 27.72 29.84
C GLU A 249 -24.34 28.13 28.36
N GLY A 250 -24.75 27.19 27.49
CA GLY A 250 -25.03 27.44 26.08
C GLY A 250 -23.81 27.29 25.15
N GLY A 251 -22.66 26.86 25.68
CA GLY A 251 -21.41 26.65 24.95
C GLY A 251 -21.33 25.31 24.20
N TYR A 252 -22.35 24.96 23.41
CA TYR A 252 -22.52 23.59 22.87
C TYR A 252 -21.34 23.04 22.06
N ILE A 253 -20.65 23.88 21.26
CA ILE A 253 -19.47 23.46 20.48
C ILE A 253 -18.25 23.30 21.39
N GLU A 254 -18.06 24.22 22.33
CA GLU A 254 -16.93 24.21 23.26
C GLU A 254 -17.00 23.00 24.19
N ALA A 255 -18.21 22.64 24.63
CA ALA A 255 -18.47 21.49 25.49
C ALA A 255 -18.00 20.15 24.91
N VAL A 256 -17.80 20.05 23.59
CA VAL A 256 -17.34 18.82 22.90
C VAL A 256 -15.97 18.99 22.22
N ARG A 257 -15.30 20.12 22.42
CA ARG A 257 -14.05 20.45 21.71
C ARG A 257 -12.95 19.41 21.95
N ASP A 258 -12.75 19.00 23.20
CA ASP A 258 -11.70 18.04 23.57
C ASP A 258 -11.94 16.66 22.95
N LYS A 259 -13.20 16.22 22.89
CA LYS A 259 -13.61 15.02 22.15
C LYS A 259 -13.25 15.13 20.68
N ILE A 260 -13.61 16.23 20.02
CA ILE A 260 -13.32 16.43 18.60
C ILE A 260 -11.80 16.45 18.33
N GLU A 261 -11.01 17.12 19.17
CA GLU A 261 -9.55 17.17 19.01
C GLU A 261 -8.92 15.77 19.14
N THR A 262 -9.34 15.01 20.15
CA THR A 262 -8.84 13.65 20.42
C THR A 262 -9.19 12.69 19.30
N GLU A 263 -10.46 12.63 18.90
CA GLU A 263 -10.93 11.70 17.86
C GLU A 263 -10.34 12.03 16.49
N THR A 264 -9.90 13.27 16.26
CA THR A 264 -9.27 13.67 14.99
C THR A 264 -8.00 12.86 14.67
N VAL A 265 -7.31 12.34 15.69
CA VAL A 265 -6.14 11.46 15.53
C VAL A 265 -6.47 10.22 14.68
N SER A 266 -7.68 9.66 14.77
CA SER A 266 -8.10 8.50 13.97
C SER A 266 -9.10 8.83 12.86
N LYS A 267 -9.20 10.08 12.41
CA LYS A 267 -10.14 10.44 11.31
C LYS A 267 -9.56 10.20 9.93
N VAL A 268 -8.39 10.78 9.63
CA VAL A 268 -7.84 10.86 8.26
C VAL A 268 -6.41 10.32 8.23
N LEU A 269 -6.10 9.54 7.20
CA LEU A 269 -4.78 9.03 6.89
C LEU A 269 -3.95 10.12 6.17
N TYR A 270 -2.71 10.33 6.60
CA TYR A 270 -1.79 11.35 6.06
C TYR A 270 -2.42 12.75 5.98
N PRO A 271 -2.83 13.34 7.10
CA PRO A 271 -3.27 14.73 7.11
C PRO A 271 -2.17 15.64 6.54
N SER A 272 -2.57 16.71 5.85
CA SER A 272 -1.63 17.66 5.26
C SER A 272 -0.71 18.24 6.34
N ASP A 273 0.60 18.13 6.12
CA ASP A 273 1.66 18.62 7.01
C ASP A 273 2.33 19.90 6.48
N ALA A 274 1.68 20.57 5.53
CA ALA A 274 2.12 21.86 4.99
C ALA A 274 2.15 22.97 6.04
N VAL A 275 1.34 22.85 7.10
CA VAL A 275 1.27 23.76 8.24
C VAL A 275 1.72 23.06 9.52
N GLU A 276 2.15 23.83 10.51
CA GLU A 276 2.71 23.29 11.77
C GLU A 276 1.71 22.44 12.56
N SER A 277 0.43 22.83 12.60
CA SER A 277 -0.63 22.03 13.24
C SER A 277 -0.82 20.66 12.57
N GLY A 278 -0.61 20.58 11.25
CA GLY A 278 -0.63 19.33 10.50
C GLY A 278 0.54 18.42 10.82
N LYS A 279 1.75 19.00 10.99
CA LYS A 279 2.94 18.29 11.49
C LYS A 279 2.70 17.73 12.89
N GLU A 280 2.18 18.54 13.80
CA GLU A 280 1.81 18.11 15.15
C GLU A 280 0.78 16.98 15.12
N LEU A 281 -0.28 17.07 14.31
CA LEU A 281 -1.27 15.99 14.17
C LEU A 281 -0.65 14.69 13.63
N ARG A 282 0.21 14.75 12.62
CA ARG A 282 0.88 13.56 12.06
C ARG A 282 1.80 12.90 13.11
N LEU A 283 2.52 13.69 13.92
CA LEU A 283 3.31 13.16 15.03
C LEU A 283 2.44 12.55 16.13
N LYS A 284 1.32 13.21 16.49
CA LYS A 284 0.31 12.66 17.43
C LYS A 284 -0.22 11.31 16.95
N GLN A 285 -0.55 11.17 15.66
CA GLN A 285 -0.97 9.91 15.06
C GLN A 285 0.07 8.82 15.21
N GLN A 286 1.32 9.12 14.82
CA GLN A 286 2.42 8.16 14.91
C GLN A 286 2.64 7.69 16.34
N TYR A 287 2.72 8.61 17.29
CA TYR A 287 2.91 8.25 18.70
C TYR A 287 1.71 7.50 19.29
N PHE A 288 0.48 7.96 18.98
CA PHE A 288 -0.75 7.31 19.44
C PHE A 288 -0.76 5.82 19.10
N PHE A 289 -0.54 5.46 17.84
CA PHE A 289 -0.65 4.06 17.44
C PHE A 289 0.53 3.23 17.94
N VAL A 290 1.76 3.76 17.98
CA VAL A 290 2.90 2.99 18.49
C VAL A 290 2.79 2.75 19.99
N SER A 291 2.34 3.74 20.78
CA SER A 291 2.15 3.54 22.22
C SER A 291 1.03 2.52 22.46
N CYS A 292 -0.08 2.59 21.70
CA CYS A 292 -1.11 1.56 21.75
C CYS A 292 -0.56 0.16 21.44
N ALA A 293 0.24 0.04 20.38
CA ALA A 293 0.80 -1.23 19.94
C ALA A 293 1.78 -1.80 20.97
N ILE A 294 2.74 -1.01 21.45
CA ILE A 294 3.77 -1.45 22.39
C ILE A 294 3.14 -1.85 23.74
N GLN A 295 2.19 -1.06 24.25
CA GLN A 295 1.50 -1.42 25.49
C GLN A 295 0.71 -2.74 25.36
N ASP A 296 0.02 -2.98 24.24
CA ASP A 296 -0.68 -4.26 24.03
C ASP A 296 0.27 -5.45 23.83
N ILE A 297 1.43 -5.23 23.20
CA ILE A 297 2.48 -6.25 23.03
C ILE A 297 3.06 -6.64 24.38
N ILE A 298 3.42 -5.67 25.22
CA ILE A 298 3.93 -5.91 26.58
C ILE A 298 2.87 -6.61 27.43
N ARG A 299 1.61 -6.14 27.42
CA ARG A 299 0.49 -6.78 28.14
C ARG A 299 0.39 -8.26 27.78
N ARG A 300 0.46 -8.60 26.49
CA ARG A 300 0.38 -9.98 26.01
C ARG A 300 1.60 -10.83 26.36
N PHE A 301 2.78 -10.22 26.43
CA PHE A 301 3.98 -10.88 26.93
C PHE A 301 3.83 -11.21 28.44
N MET A 302 3.35 -10.24 29.22
CA MET A 302 3.13 -10.36 30.67
C MET A 302 2.04 -11.36 31.06
N GLU A 303 1.09 -11.67 30.17
CA GLU A 303 0.16 -12.80 30.35
C GLU A 303 0.88 -14.16 30.45
N LYS A 304 2.13 -14.25 29.97
CA LYS A 304 2.93 -15.48 29.94
C LYS A 304 4.17 -15.44 30.81
N SER A 305 4.86 -14.30 30.86
CA SER A 305 6.13 -14.13 31.59
C SER A 305 6.29 -12.71 32.10
N ASN A 306 6.79 -12.57 33.32
CA ASN A 306 7.19 -11.27 33.89
C ASN A 306 8.71 -11.03 33.79
N ASP A 307 9.46 -11.96 33.17
CA ASP A 307 10.89 -11.82 32.94
C ASP A 307 11.15 -11.26 31.55
N PHE A 308 11.38 -9.95 31.45
CA PHE A 308 11.60 -9.25 30.18
C PHE A 308 12.85 -9.71 29.40
N SER A 309 13.80 -10.41 30.03
CA SER A 309 14.95 -10.97 29.32
C SER A 309 14.54 -12.04 28.29
N GLU A 310 13.36 -12.65 28.46
CA GLU A 310 12.77 -13.61 27.52
C GLU A 310 11.96 -12.96 26.39
N MET A 311 11.75 -11.64 26.43
CA MET A 311 10.96 -10.93 25.42
C MET A 311 11.53 -11.11 23.99
N PRO A 312 12.86 -11.06 23.74
CA PRO A 312 13.43 -11.33 22.42
C PRO A 312 13.14 -12.72 21.84
N ASN A 313 12.88 -13.70 22.71
CA ASN A 313 12.53 -15.07 22.29
C ASN A 313 11.04 -15.19 21.91
N GLN A 314 10.20 -14.24 22.33
CA GLN A 314 8.75 -14.30 22.15
C GLN A 314 8.18 -13.20 21.24
N VAL A 315 8.91 -12.12 21.02
CA VAL A 315 8.44 -10.92 20.32
C VAL A 315 9.40 -10.54 19.19
N CYS A 316 8.85 -10.31 18.00
CA CYS A 316 9.52 -9.60 16.91
C CYS A 316 8.60 -8.47 16.43
N ILE A 317 9.13 -7.26 16.26
CA ILE A 317 8.38 -6.08 15.82
C ILE A 317 8.98 -5.60 14.50
N GLN A 318 8.18 -5.58 13.43
CA GLN A 318 8.58 -5.05 12.14
C GLN A 318 8.10 -3.61 11.99
N LEU A 319 9.04 -2.70 11.80
CA LEU A 319 8.82 -1.29 11.47
C LEU A 319 8.68 -1.16 9.95
N ASN A 320 7.46 -0.92 9.48
CA ASN A 320 7.17 -0.72 8.07
C ASN A 320 7.35 0.77 7.70
N ASP A 321 8.52 1.11 7.16
CA ASP A 321 9.00 2.48 6.94
C ASP A 321 9.22 3.28 8.24
N THR A 322 9.46 4.59 8.17
CA THR A 322 9.83 5.42 9.34
C THR A 322 8.65 5.78 10.26
N HIS A 323 7.41 5.64 9.81
CA HIS A 323 6.23 6.04 10.58
C HIS A 323 6.16 5.46 12.00
N PRO A 324 6.46 4.16 12.25
CA PRO A 324 6.48 3.57 13.59
C PRO A 324 7.81 3.76 14.35
N SER A 325 8.75 4.61 13.90
CA SER A 325 10.09 4.72 14.54
C SER A 325 10.03 5.09 16.03
N LEU A 326 8.98 5.80 16.47
CA LEU A 326 8.76 6.15 17.88
C LEU A 326 8.47 4.93 18.77
N ALA A 327 8.20 3.76 18.20
CA ALA A 327 8.07 2.51 18.94
C ALA A 327 9.36 2.15 19.71
N ILE A 328 10.54 2.53 19.17
CA ILE A 328 11.84 2.29 19.80
C ILE A 328 11.96 3.07 21.12
N PRO A 329 11.86 4.42 21.15
CA PRO A 329 11.92 5.16 22.40
C PRO A 329 10.71 4.89 23.32
N GLU A 330 9.54 4.52 22.79
CA GLU A 330 8.40 4.14 23.64
C GLU A 330 8.62 2.80 24.35
N MET A 331 9.21 1.80 23.67
CA MET A 331 9.61 0.55 24.32
C MET A 331 10.63 0.83 25.43
N MET A 332 11.64 1.64 25.16
CA MET A 332 12.63 2.07 26.16
C MET A 332 11.95 2.75 27.36
N ARG A 333 11.04 3.69 27.11
CA ARG A 333 10.30 4.40 28.17
C ARG A 333 9.51 3.43 29.03
N LEU A 334 8.73 2.53 28.43
CA LEU A 334 7.91 1.58 29.18
C LEU A 334 8.78 0.61 29.99
N LEU A 335 9.83 0.06 29.40
CA LEU A 335 10.74 -0.86 30.10
C LEU A 335 11.41 -0.18 31.29
N MET A 336 11.93 1.04 31.13
CA MET A 336 12.64 1.76 32.20
C MET A 336 11.70 2.39 33.22
N ASP A 337 10.81 3.27 32.76
CA ASP A 337 10.04 4.15 33.64
C ASP A 337 8.83 3.44 34.27
N VAL A 338 8.31 2.38 33.64
CA VAL A 338 7.13 1.63 34.12
C VAL A 338 7.49 0.25 34.67
N HIS A 339 8.39 -0.48 34.00
CA HIS A 339 8.76 -1.85 34.37
C HIS A 339 10.12 -1.95 35.09
N GLY A 340 10.78 -0.82 35.38
CA GLY A 340 11.96 -0.77 36.24
C GLY A 340 13.22 -1.44 35.68
N GLN A 341 13.32 -1.59 34.36
CA GLN A 341 14.54 -2.08 33.71
C GLN A 341 15.60 -0.99 33.70
N ASP A 342 16.86 -1.36 33.94
CA ASP A 342 17.98 -0.44 33.72
C ASP A 342 18.18 -0.17 32.22
N TRP A 343 18.82 0.96 31.89
CA TRP A 343 19.03 1.39 30.50
C TRP A 343 19.63 0.30 29.61
N ASP A 344 20.70 -0.36 30.06
CA ASP A 344 21.43 -1.32 29.23
C ASP A 344 20.59 -2.59 28.99
N ALA A 345 19.81 -3.04 29.98
CA ALA A 345 18.88 -4.15 29.83
C ALA A 345 17.71 -3.80 28.88
N ALA A 346 17.11 -2.62 29.06
CA ALA A 346 16.04 -2.14 28.19
C ALA A 346 16.50 -1.98 26.73
N TRP A 347 17.72 -1.47 26.53
CA TRP A 347 18.30 -1.27 25.19
C TRP A 347 18.67 -2.60 24.53
N ASP A 348 19.20 -3.57 25.28
CA ASP A 348 19.48 -4.91 24.77
C ASP A 348 18.19 -5.62 24.30
N ILE A 349 17.12 -5.55 25.09
CA ILE A 349 15.80 -6.07 24.69
C ILE A 349 15.31 -5.37 23.42
N THR A 350 15.26 -4.03 23.45
CA THR A 350 14.75 -3.19 22.36
C THR A 350 15.47 -3.51 21.05
N THR A 351 16.80 -3.50 21.06
CA THR A 351 17.58 -3.72 19.83
C THR A 351 17.43 -5.13 19.26
N LYS A 352 17.08 -6.14 20.08
CA LYS A 352 16.87 -7.53 19.64
C LYS A 352 15.45 -7.85 19.15
N ILE A 353 14.48 -6.96 19.37
CA ILE A 353 13.08 -7.21 18.95
C ILE A 353 12.67 -6.40 17.73
N PHE A 354 13.29 -5.25 17.44
CA PHE A 354 12.90 -4.41 16.31
C PHE A 354 13.68 -4.73 15.03
N ALA A 355 12.97 -4.79 13.91
CA ALA A 355 13.52 -4.85 12.56
C ALA A 355 12.90 -3.74 11.70
N TYR A 356 13.67 -3.15 10.78
CA TYR A 356 13.27 -2.01 9.96
C TYR A 356 13.27 -2.34 8.47
N THR A 357 12.14 -2.10 7.78
CA THR A 357 12.08 -2.14 6.32
C THR A 357 12.01 -0.73 5.75
N ASN A 358 12.94 -0.39 4.86
CA ASN A 358 12.92 0.85 4.11
C ASN A 358 12.20 0.66 2.76
N HIS A 359 11.29 1.59 2.43
CA HIS A 359 10.48 1.55 1.20
C HIS A 359 10.77 2.70 0.23
N THR A 360 11.79 3.53 0.49
CA THR A 360 12.08 4.72 -0.31
C THR A 360 13.57 5.05 -0.31
N LEU A 361 14.08 5.37 -1.50
CA LEU A 361 15.43 5.91 -1.69
C LEU A 361 15.46 7.43 -1.76
N LEU A 362 14.30 8.09 -1.78
CA LEU A 362 14.20 9.55 -1.82
C LEU A 362 14.56 10.12 -0.43
N PRO A 363 15.66 10.86 -0.28
CA PRO A 363 16.05 11.41 1.01
C PRO A 363 14.98 12.33 1.61
N GLU A 364 14.24 13.06 0.77
CA GLU A 364 13.13 13.91 1.17
C GLU A 364 11.92 13.14 1.72
N ALA A 365 11.82 11.84 1.46
CA ALA A 365 10.78 10.97 1.99
C ALA A 365 11.18 10.30 3.31
N LEU A 366 12.45 10.42 3.75
CA LEU A 366 12.89 9.95 5.07
C LEU A 366 12.45 10.98 6.13
N GLU A 367 11.54 10.57 7.01
CA GLU A 367 10.93 11.50 7.95
C GLU A 367 11.96 12.11 8.92
N THR A 368 11.85 13.44 9.09
CA THR A 368 12.57 14.19 10.11
C THR A 368 11.61 15.06 10.90
N TRP A 369 11.82 15.15 12.21
CA TRP A 369 10.97 15.95 13.10
C TRP A 369 11.77 17.06 13.79
N PRO A 370 11.28 18.31 13.81
CA PRO A 370 11.86 19.34 14.66
C PRO A 370 11.82 18.92 16.12
N SER A 371 12.97 18.98 16.79
CA SER A 371 13.10 18.65 18.21
C SER A 371 12.12 19.43 19.09
N ARG A 372 11.84 20.71 18.76
CA ARG A 372 10.85 21.56 19.44
C ARG A 372 9.44 20.97 19.45
N ILE A 373 9.00 20.37 18.33
CA ILE A 373 7.67 19.75 18.23
C ILE A 373 7.65 18.47 19.06
N LEU A 374 8.71 17.66 18.96
CA LEU A 374 8.83 16.42 19.72
C LEU A 374 8.96 16.67 21.23
N GLY A 375 9.70 17.70 21.65
CA GLY A 375 9.84 18.09 23.05
C GLY A 375 8.56 18.64 23.66
N LYS A 376 7.75 19.36 22.87
CA LYS A 376 6.41 19.81 23.30
C LYS A 376 5.46 18.64 23.53
N LEU A 377 5.44 17.67 22.61
CA LEU A 377 4.47 16.56 22.65
C LEU A 377 4.94 15.37 23.51
N LEU A 378 6.24 15.09 23.50
CA LEU A 378 6.88 13.86 23.98
C LEU A 378 8.23 14.18 24.65
N PRO A 379 8.25 15.00 25.71
CA PRO A 379 9.49 15.46 26.34
C PRO A 379 10.36 14.30 26.84
N ARG A 380 9.75 13.23 27.36
CA ARG A 380 10.47 12.05 27.84
C ARG A 380 11.12 11.27 26.69
N HIS A 381 10.41 11.10 25.57
CA HIS A 381 10.96 10.42 24.40
C HIS A 381 12.12 11.20 23.79
N LEU A 382 12.08 12.53 23.81
CA LEU A 382 13.19 13.36 23.35
C LEU A 382 14.45 13.12 24.20
N GLN A 383 14.32 13.06 25.53
CA GLN A 383 15.46 12.71 26.42
C GLN A 383 16.04 11.33 26.09
N ILE A 384 15.18 10.33 25.88
CA ILE A 384 15.60 8.97 25.51
C ILE A 384 16.33 8.99 24.15
N ILE A 385 15.80 9.72 23.16
CA ILE A 385 16.43 9.86 21.84
C ILE A 385 17.81 10.53 21.95
N TYR A 386 17.96 11.56 22.79
CA TYR A 386 19.26 12.18 23.04
C TYR A 386 20.26 11.23 23.68
N GLU A 387 19.82 10.41 24.63
CA GLU A 387 20.68 9.43 25.27
C GLU A 387 21.06 8.28 24.32
N ILE A 388 20.13 7.80 23.50
CA ILE A 388 20.43 6.87 22.38
C ILE A 388 21.49 7.49 21.46
N ASN A 389 21.28 8.75 21.04
CA ASN A 389 22.22 9.43 20.15
C ASN A 389 23.61 9.60 20.79
N ARG A 390 23.68 10.02 22.06
CA ARG A 390 24.95 10.19 22.78
C ARG A 390 25.74 8.88 22.84
N ARG A 391 25.09 7.79 23.24
CA ARG A 391 25.72 6.46 23.32
C ARG A 391 26.13 5.95 21.95
N PHE A 392 25.26 6.10 20.95
CA PHE A 392 25.55 5.67 19.58
C PHE A 392 26.70 6.47 18.96
N ILE A 393 26.76 7.79 19.14
CA ILE A 393 27.87 8.60 18.62
C ILE A 393 29.19 8.23 19.30
N ASN A 394 29.20 7.90 20.59
CA ASN A 394 30.39 7.39 21.25
C ASN A 394 30.85 6.04 20.64
N PHE A 395 29.91 5.14 20.35
CA PHE A 395 30.21 3.91 19.61
C PHE A 395 30.74 4.20 18.19
N ALA A 396 30.09 5.08 17.43
CA ALA A 396 30.52 5.44 16.09
C ALA A 396 31.91 6.07 16.07
N LYS A 397 32.23 6.94 17.04
CA LYS A 397 33.60 7.50 17.23
C LYS A 397 34.64 6.41 17.49
N SER A 398 34.29 5.35 18.21
CA SER A 398 35.21 4.22 18.42
C SER A 398 35.53 3.45 17.12
N LYS A 399 34.70 3.60 16.07
CA LYS A 399 34.87 2.95 14.76
C LYS A 399 35.44 3.89 13.69
N PHE A 400 34.98 5.13 13.64
CA PHE A 400 35.34 6.12 12.63
C PHE A 400 36.41 7.13 13.10
N GLY A 401 36.78 7.12 14.38
CA GLY A 401 37.57 8.20 14.96
C GLY A 401 36.77 9.52 14.97
N ASP A 402 37.47 10.64 14.76
CA ASP A 402 36.89 11.99 14.73
C ASP A 402 36.51 12.46 13.31
N ASP A 403 36.18 11.54 12.40
CA ASP A 403 35.69 11.89 11.05
C ASP A 403 34.31 12.58 11.14
N ALA A 404 34.33 13.91 11.16
CA ALA A 404 33.13 14.75 11.25
C ALA A 404 32.16 14.51 10.09
N GLY A 405 32.67 14.16 8.90
CA GLY A 405 31.85 13.86 7.73
C GLY A 405 30.98 12.63 7.97
N LYS A 406 31.58 11.51 8.39
CA LYS A 406 30.84 10.28 8.70
C LYS A 406 29.93 10.42 9.91
N LEU A 407 30.42 11.02 11.00
CA LEU A 407 29.63 11.22 12.22
C LEU A 407 28.37 12.08 11.97
N SER A 408 28.47 13.11 11.12
CA SER A 408 27.33 13.96 10.77
C SER A 408 26.24 13.25 9.95
N LYS A 409 26.59 12.16 9.24
CA LYS A 409 25.63 11.37 8.45
C LYS A 409 24.89 10.35 9.31
N VAL A 410 25.58 9.72 10.26
CA VAL A 410 24.99 8.68 11.12
C VAL A 410 24.25 9.24 12.35
N THR A 411 24.49 10.50 12.75
CA THR A 411 23.80 11.10 13.90
C THR A 411 22.27 11.03 13.77
N ILE A 412 21.59 10.70 14.87
CA ILE A 412 20.11 10.74 14.96
C ILE A 412 19.65 12.19 15.13
N VAL A 413 20.45 12.99 15.84
CA VAL A 413 20.13 14.38 16.18
C VAL A 413 21.05 15.30 15.37
N SER A 414 20.46 16.20 14.58
CA SER A 414 21.18 17.07 13.66
C SER A 414 20.75 18.52 13.83
N GLY A 415 21.69 19.45 13.68
CA GLY A 415 21.44 20.89 13.85
C GLY A 415 21.51 21.32 15.32
N ASP A 416 21.43 22.64 15.53
CA ASP A 416 21.61 23.29 16.83
C ASP A 416 20.41 24.15 17.22
N GLY A 417 20.19 24.33 18.52
CA GLY A 417 19.11 25.16 19.07
C GLY A 417 17.74 24.81 18.48
N ASP A 418 16.98 25.84 18.09
CA ASP A 418 15.62 25.69 17.56
C ASP A 418 15.54 25.00 16.18
N ASN A 419 16.66 24.91 15.46
CA ASN A 419 16.76 24.26 14.15
C ASN A 419 17.10 22.77 14.25
N GLN A 420 17.24 22.23 15.47
CA GLN A 420 17.59 20.84 15.66
C GLN A 420 16.45 19.91 15.21
N ILE A 421 16.80 18.88 14.44
CA ILE A 421 15.90 17.85 13.91
C ILE A 421 16.31 16.45 14.37
N ILE A 422 15.32 15.57 14.45
CA ILE A 422 15.47 14.14 14.71
C ILE A 422 15.29 13.38 13.39
N ARG A 423 16.26 12.56 13.01
CA ARG A 423 16.25 11.75 11.79
C ARG A 423 15.69 10.35 12.09
N MET A 424 14.46 10.09 11.68
CA MET A 424 13.73 8.88 12.11
C MET A 424 14.27 7.60 11.46
N ALA A 425 14.76 7.69 10.22
CA ALA A 425 15.45 6.58 9.56
C ALA A 425 16.71 6.15 10.32
N ASN A 426 17.51 7.12 10.78
CA ASN A 426 18.71 6.86 11.57
C ASN A 426 18.34 6.22 12.92
N LEU A 427 17.30 6.72 13.59
CA LEU A 427 16.77 6.11 14.81
C LEU A 427 16.35 4.66 14.58
N SER A 428 15.63 4.39 13.49
CA SER A 428 15.19 3.03 13.13
C SER A 428 16.36 2.08 12.87
N ILE A 429 17.40 2.52 12.16
CA ILE A 429 18.60 1.69 11.90
C ILE A 429 19.36 1.38 13.20
N VAL A 430 19.53 2.39 14.07
CA VAL A 430 20.24 2.24 15.34
C VAL A 430 19.48 1.32 16.30
N GLY A 431 18.16 1.47 16.40
CA GLY A 431 17.32 0.71 17.33
C GLY A 431 16.86 -0.68 16.85
N SER A 432 17.24 -1.11 15.65
CA SER A 432 16.81 -2.40 15.07
C SER A 432 17.98 -3.37 14.89
N PHE A 433 17.76 -4.68 15.03
CA PHE A 433 18.79 -5.71 14.75
C PHE A 433 18.93 -6.02 13.25
N SER A 434 17.92 -5.71 12.44
CA SER A 434 17.91 -5.97 11.00
C SER A 434 17.33 -4.78 10.23
N VAL A 435 17.90 -4.49 9.06
CA VAL A 435 17.46 -3.48 8.10
C VAL A 435 17.35 -4.13 6.73
N ASN A 436 16.22 -3.97 6.04
CA ASN A 436 16.07 -4.53 4.69
C ASN A 436 15.46 -3.55 3.70
N GLY A 437 15.88 -3.70 2.44
CA GLY A 437 15.18 -3.14 1.29
C GLY A 437 14.20 -4.14 0.68
N VAL A 438 13.50 -3.68 -0.36
CA VAL A 438 12.26 -4.31 -0.88
C VAL A 438 12.36 -4.85 -2.32
N ALA A 439 13.55 -4.76 -2.89
CA ALA A 439 13.97 -5.35 -4.16
C ALA A 439 15.50 -5.37 -4.18
N LYS A 440 16.10 -6.24 -4.99
CA LYS A 440 17.56 -6.43 -5.01
C LYS A 440 18.33 -5.13 -5.31
N LEU A 441 17.96 -4.42 -6.38
CA LEU A 441 18.59 -3.13 -6.72
C LEU A 441 18.39 -2.10 -5.62
N HIS A 442 17.18 -1.99 -5.08
CA HIS A 442 16.87 -1.08 -3.98
C HIS A 442 17.73 -1.33 -2.75
N SER A 443 17.88 -2.60 -2.35
CA SER A 443 18.73 -2.97 -1.20
C SER A 443 20.21 -2.66 -1.44
N GLU A 444 20.68 -2.74 -2.68
CA GLU A 444 22.04 -2.31 -3.04
C GLU A 444 22.20 -0.79 -3.00
N LEU A 445 21.21 -0.03 -3.49
CA LEU A 445 21.21 1.43 -3.44
C LEU A 445 21.07 1.97 -2.01
N LEU A 446 20.31 1.27 -1.15
CA LEU A 446 20.24 1.56 0.27
C LEU A 446 21.64 1.53 0.91
N LYS A 447 22.43 0.49 0.62
CA LYS A 447 23.79 0.31 1.15
C LYS A 447 24.80 1.27 0.53
N LYS A 448 24.73 1.55 -0.77
CA LYS A 448 25.76 2.32 -1.49
C LYS A 448 25.52 3.82 -1.51
N SER A 449 24.26 4.23 -1.52
CA SER A 449 23.87 5.61 -1.80
C SER A 449 23.15 6.28 -0.64
N LEU A 450 22.23 5.57 0.05
CA LEU A 450 21.39 6.19 1.08
C LEU A 450 22.05 6.21 2.46
N VAL A 451 22.59 5.08 2.91
CA VAL A 451 23.16 4.92 4.26
C VAL A 451 24.51 4.17 4.28
N PRO A 452 25.50 4.55 3.43
CA PRO A 452 26.76 3.81 3.32
C PRO A 452 27.55 3.77 4.63
N GLU A 453 27.50 4.82 5.44
CA GLU A 453 28.20 4.84 6.73
C GLU A 453 27.57 3.88 7.74
N PHE A 454 26.25 3.68 7.72
CA PHE A 454 25.62 2.65 8.57
C PHE A 454 25.97 1.24 8.10
N TYR A 455 26.08 1.01 6.79
CA TYR A 455 26.52 -0.26 6.25
C TYR A 455 27.99 -0.57 6.60
N GLU A 456 28.85 0.46 6.66
CA GLU A 456 30.23 0.31 7.14
C GLU A 456 30.28 -0.09 8.64
N LEU A 457 29.36 0.43 9.47
CA LEU A 457 29.29 0.08 10.90
C LEU A 457 28.76 -1.34 11.16
N TRP A 458 27.74 -1.75 10.43
CA TRP A 458 27.00 -3.00 10.65
C TRP A 458 26.62 -3.69 9.32
N PRO A 459 27.59 -4.20 8.55
CA PRO A 459 27.29 -4.84 7.26
C PRO A 459 26.32 -6.03 7.41
N GLU A 460 26.39 -6.75 8.52
CA GLU A 460 25.54 -7.90 8.86
C GLU A 460 24.07 -7.55 9.12
N LYS A 461 23.77 -6.29 9.45
CA LYS A 461 22.41 -5.81 9.71
C LYS A 461 21.59 -5.67 8.42
N PHE A 462 22.25 -5.52 7.26
CA PHE A 462 21.57 -5.19 6.01
C PHE A 462 21.26 -6.44 5.16
N THR A 463 19.99 -6.66 4.88
CA THR A 463 19.50 -7.75 4.05
C THR A 463 18.54 -7.27 2.95
N ASN A 464 18.02 -8.20 2.15
CA ASN A 464 17.02 -7.97 1.12
C ASN A 464 15.88 -8.96 1.26
N VAL A 465 14.65 -8.47 1.18
CA VAL A 465 13.48 -9.29 0.91
C VAL A 465 12.69 -8.61 -0.20
N THR A 466 12.71 -9.19 -1.40
CA THR A 466 11.94 -8.65 -2.52
C THR A 466 10.45 -8.74 -2.17
N ASN A 467 9.68 -7.68 -2.43
CA ASN A 467 8.24 -7.69 -2.19
C ASN A 467 7.52 -8.85 -2.92
N GLY A 468 6.27 -9.09 -2.51
CA GLY A 468 5.38 -10.02 -3.19
C GLY A 468 3.91 -9.64 -3.04
N ILE A 469 3.06 -10.35 -3.76
CA ILE A 469 1.60 -10.19 -3.75
C ILE A 469 0.91 -11.51 -3.44
N THR A 470 -0.25 -11.44 -2.78
CA THR A 470 -1.02 -12.66 -2.47
C THR A 470 -1.72 -13.19 -3.73
N PRO A 471 -1.49 -14.46 -4.13
CA PRO A 471 -2.24 -15.06 -5.23
C PRO A 471 -3.73 -15.27 -4.90
N ARG A 472 -4.12 -15.34 -3.63
CA ARG A 472 -5.53 -15.51 -3.21
C ARG A 472 -6.38 -14.33 -3.69
N ARG A 473 -5.94 -13.09 -3.42
CA ARG A 473 -6.68 -11.92 -3.89
C ARG A 473 -6.45 -11.62 -5.37
N TRP A 474 -5.19 -11.64 -5.80
CA TRP A 474 -4.80 -11.08 -7.10
C TRP A 474 -4.91 -12.05 -8.28
N LEU A 475 -5.25 -13.32 -8.03
CA LEU A 475 -5.53 -14.31 -9.08
C LEU A 475 -6.80 -15.10 -8.76
N LEU A 476 -6.83 -15.85 -7.64
CA LEU A 476 -7.96 -16.73 -7.28
C LEU A 476 -9.30 -15.98 -7.21
N HIS A 477 -9.31 -14.86 -6.49
CA HIS A 477 -10.47 -13.98 -6.34
C HIS A 477 -10.65 -13.05 -7.56
N ALA A 478 -9.66 -12.20 -7.87
CA ALA A 478 -9.82 -11.19 -8.91
C ALA A 478 -10.06 -11.77 -10.32
N ASN A 479 -9.60 -13.00 -10.59
CA ASN A 479 -9.67 -13.63 -11.90
C ASN A 479 -9.97 -15.14 -11.77
N THR A 480 -11.11 -15.46 -11.17
CA THR A 480 -11.57 -16.85 -10.97
C THR A 480 -11.56 -17.65 -12.27
N ALA A 481 -11.96 -17.07 -13.41
CA ALA A 481 -11.96 -17.77 -14.69
C ALA A 481 -10.55 -18.18 -15.17
N LEU A 482 -9.53 -17.36 -14.92
CA LEU A 482 -8.14 -17.74 -15.20
C LEU A 482 -7.65 -18.80 -14.20
N SER A 483 -8.04 -18.65 -12.94
CA SER A 483 -7.70 -19.58 -11.87
C SER A 483 -8.25 -20.98 -12.15
N ASP A 484 -9.52 -21.09 -12.55
CA ASP A 484 -10.15 -22.34 -12.95
C ASP A 484 -9.45 -22.97 -14.17
N LEU A 485 -9.03 -22.14 -15.14
CA LEU A 485 -8.30 -22.60 -16.32
C LEU A 485 -6.92 -23.17 -15.93
N ILE A 486 -6.19 -22.49 -15.03
CA ILE A 486 -4.91 -22.96 -14.49
C ILE A 486 -5.12 -24.27 -13.73
N SER A 487 -6.07 -24.30 -12.79
CA SER A 487 -6.37 -25.49 -11.98
C SER A 487 -6.79 -26.69 -12.81
N SER A 488 -7.48 -26.48 -13.93
CA SER A 488 -7.83 -27.57 -14.88
C SER A 488 -6.62 -28.26 -15.51
N LYS A 489 -5.43 -27.64 -15.45
CA LYS A 489 -4.18 -28.16 -16.01
C LYS A 489 -3.22 -28.67 -14.94
N ILE A 490 -3.09 -27.95 -13.82
CA ILE A 490 -2.05 -28.23 -12.81
C ILE A 490 -2.59 -28.48 -11.39
N GLY A 491 -3.91 -28.57 -11.19
CA GLY A 491 -4.53 -28.71 -9.87
C GLY A 491 -4.56 -27.40 -9.07
N ASP A 492 -4.98 -27.45 -7.81
CA ASP A 492 -5.19 -26.24 -6.97
C ASP A 492 -3.98 -25.88 -6.07
N ASP A 493 -2.94 -26.72 -6.04
CA ASP A 493 -1.79 -26.54 -5.15
C ASP A 493 -1.03 -25.22 -5.40
N TRP A 494 -1.15 -24.64 -6.60
CA TRP A 494 -0.51 -23.36 -6.96
C TRP A 494 -0.96 -22.19 -6.08
N ILE A 495 -2.14 -22.27 -5.45
CA ILE A 495 -2.72 -21.19 -4.64
C ILE A 495 -1.86 -20.89 -3.40
N THR A 496 -1.18 -21.90 -2.87
CA THR A 496 -0.24 -21.78 -1.74
C THR A 496 1.22 -22.05 -2.13
N ASN A 497 1.47 -22.48 -3.37
CA ASN A 497 2.80 -22.64 -3.93
C ASN A 497 2.86 -22.10 -5.37
N LEU A 498 3.02 -20.78 -5.49
CA LEU A 498 2.85 -20.07 -6.76
C LEU A 498 3.89 -20.46 -7.82
N ASP A 499 5.02 -21.07 -7.45
CA ASP A 499 6.03 -21.58 -8.39
C ASP A 499 5.48 -22.71 -9.27
N LEU A 500 4.43 -23.41 -8.83
CA LEU A 500 3.76 -24.43 -9.64
C LEU A 500 3.10 -23.87 -10.91
N LEU A 501 2.90 -22.54 -11.00
CA LEU A 501 2.45 -21.91 -12.22
C LEU A 501 3.39 -22.17 -13.40
N GLU A 502 4.67 -22.51 -13.18
CA GLU A 502 5.60 -22.84 -14.26
C GLU A 502 5.05 -23.97 -15.16
N GLY A 503 4.28 -24.91 -14.60
CA GLY A 503 3.67 -26.00 -15.35
C GLY A 503 2.69 -25.58 -16.44
N ILE A 504 2.16 -24.34 -16.42
CA ILE A 504 1.28 -23.88 -17.52
C ILE A 504 2.07 -23.47 -18.76
N ALA A 505 3.40 -23.29 -18.66
CA ALA A 505 4.25 -22.94 -19.80
C ALA A 505 4.23 -24.02 -20.90
N ASP A 506 4.04 -25.29 -20.52
CA ASP A 506 3.94 -26.43 -21.45
C ASP A 506 2.71 -26.32 -22.38
N PHE A 507 1.71 -25.51 -22.01
CA PHE A 507 0.51 -25.27 -22.79
C PHE A 507 0.55 -23.95 -23.58
N ALA A 508 1.68 -23.24 -23.57
CA ALA A 508 1.80 -21.94 -24.24
C ALA A 508 1.74 -22.02 -25.78
N ASP A 509 1.87 -23.23 -26.35
CA ASP A 509 1.69 -23.53 -27.78
C ASP A 509 0.42 -24.38 -28.06
N ASP A 510 -0.33 -24.78 -27.03
CA ASP A 510 -1.59 -25.53 -27.17
C ASP A 510 -2.72 -24.59 -27.63
N LYS A 511 -3.19 -24.79 -28.86
CA LYS A 511 -4.25 -23.96 -29.48
C LYS A 511 -5.55 -23.93 -28.67
N ASN A 512 -5.92 -25.03 -28.01
CA ASN A 512 -7.12 -25.06 -27.19
C ASN A 512 -6.94 -24.26 -25.90
N PHE A 513 -5.74 -24.33 -25.30
CA PHE A 513 -5.42 -23.54 -24.11
C PHE A 513 -5.34 -22.05 -24.42
N ILE A 514 -4.63 -21.68 -25.50
CA ILE A 514 -4.55 -20.29 -26.01
C ILE A 514 -5.95 -19.71 -26.26
N LYS A 515 -6.83 -20.48 -26.90
CA LYS A 515 -8.21 -20.03 -27.16
C LYS A 515 -8.94 -19.70 -25.85
N LYS A 516 -8.94 -20.63 -24.88
CA LYS A 516 -9.59 -20.41 -23.58
C LYS A 516 -8.97 -19.25 -22.80
N PHE A 517 -7.63 -19.13 -22.83
CA PHE A 517 -6.92 -18.03 -22.18
C PHE A 517 -7.33 -16.66 -22.75
N ASN A 518 -7.44 -16.56 -24.08
CA ASN A 518 -7.91 -15.35 -24.76
C ASN A 518 -9.38 -15.05 -24.47
N GLU A 519 -10.25 -16.07 -24.38
CA GLU A 519 -11.65 -15.91 -23.98
C GLU A 519 -11.77 -15.36 -22.56
N VAL A 520 -10.96 -15.85 -21.60
CA VAL A 520 -10.89 -15.31 -20.24
C VAL A 520 -10.49 -13.83 -20.25
N LYS A 521 -9.41 -13.48 -20.97
CA LYS A 521 -8.98 -12.08 -21.10
C LYS A 521 -10.08 -11.20 -21.70
N GLN A 522 -10.78 -11.68 -22.72
CA GLN A 522 -11.85 -10.94 -23.37
C GLN A 522 -13.04 -10.70 -22.44
N THR A 523 -13.45 -11.70 -21.67
CA THR A 523 -14.51 -11.56 -20.64
C THR A 523 -14.13 -10.51 -19.60
N ASN A 524 -12.88 -10.51 -19.13
CA ASN A 524 -12.40 -9.50 -18.19
C ASN A 524 -12.42 -8.09 -18.80
N LYS A 525 -12.06 -7.94 -20.08
CA LYS A 525 -12.14 -6.65 -20.81
C LYS A 525 -13.57 -6.15 -20.94
N VAL A 526 -14.54 -7.04 -21.20
CA VAL A 526 -15.97 -6.69 -21.23
C VAL A 526 -16.43 -6.21 -19.85
N ARG A 527 -16.04 -6.90 -18.76
CA ARG A 527 -16.35 -6.48 -17.39
C ARG A 527 -15.78 -5.09 -17.07
N LEU A 528 -14.54 -4.81 -17.46
CA LEU A 528 -13.95 -3.48 -17.27
C LEU A 528 -14.63 -2.42 -18.14
N ALA A 529 -14.98 -2.73 -19.39
CA ALA A 529 -15.70 -1.81 -20.27
C ALA A 529 -17.06 -1.41 -19.68
N GLN A 530 -17.79 -2.38 -19.12
CA GLN A 530 -19.03 -2.14 -18.39
C GLN A 530 -18.79 -1.24 -17.17
N LYS A 531 -17.75 -1.53 -16.38
CA LYS A 531 -17.40 -0.71 -15.20
C LYS A 531 -17.03 0.73 -15.57
N ILE A 532 -16.32 0.93 -16.68
CA ILE A 532 -15.99 2.25 -17.23
C ILE A 532 -17.29 2.99 -17.56
N PHE A 533 -18.19 2.35 -18.31
CA PHE A 533 -19.47 2.93 -18.68
C PHE A 533 -20.32 3.34 -17.48
N GLU A 534 -20.45 2.47 -16.47
CA GLU A 534 -21.17 2.77 -15.22
C GLU A 534 -20.56 3.95 -14.45
N THR A 535 -19.25 4.10 -14.50
CA THR A 535 -18.53 5.09 -13.68
C THR A 535 -18.51 6.48 -14.32
N ASN A 536 -18.34 6.57 -15.63
CA ASN A 536 -18.15 7.86 -16.31
C ASN A 536 -18.89 7.98 -17.66
N GLY A 537 -19.72 7.01 -18.04
CA GLY A 537 -20.52 7.04 -19.26
C GLY A 537 -19.72 6.84 -20.56
N ILE A 538 -18.44 6.51 -20.48
CA ILE A 538 -17.59 6.32 -21.67
C ILE A 538 -17.74 4.90 -22.19
N ILE A 539 -18.09 4.78 -23.48
CA ILE A 539 -18.09 3.49 -24.18
C ILE A 539 -16.68 3.24 -24.75
N VAL A 540 -16.10 2.10 -24.37
CA VAL A 540 -14.82 1.59 -24.89
C VAL A 540 -15.01 0.26 -25.59
N ASP A 541 -14.26 0.02 -26.66
CA ASP A 541 -14.31 -1.25 -27.40
C ASP A 541 -13.44 -2.31 -26.71
N PRO A 542 -14.00 -3.39 -26.15
CA PRO A 542 -13.23 -4.46 -25.52
C PRO A 542 -12.36 -5.25 -26.52
N ASN A 543 -12.44 -5.02 -27.84
CA ASN A 543 -11.52 -5.60 -28.81
C ASN A 543 -10.22 -4.78 -28.96
N SER A 544 -10.21 -3.50 -28.58
CA SER A 544 -9.02 -2.65 -28.58
C SER A 544 -7.96 -3.14 -27.59
N MET A 545 -6.68 -2.81 -27.81
CA MET A 545 -5.62 -3.11 -26.85
C MET A 545 -5.79 -2.23 -25.61
N PHE A 546 -6.08 -2.84 -24.45
CA PHE A 546 -6.22 -2.11 -23.18
C PHE A 546 -4.83 -1.87 -22.58
N ILE A 547 -4.39 -0.61 -22.60
CA ILE A 547 -3.11 -0.15 -22.08
C ILE A 547 -3.37 0.60 -20.76
N VAL A 548 -2.82 0.08 -19.67
CA VAL A 548 -3.19 0.52 -18.33
C VAL A 548 -2.02 1.16 -17.60
N HIS A 549 -2.21 2.39 -17.12
CA HIS A 549 -1.29 3.09 -16.23
C HIS A 549 -2.00 3.40 -14.89
N ALA A 550 -1.98 2.42 -13.97
CA ALA A 550 -2.71 2.48 -12.71
C ALA A 550 -1.76 2.51 -11.49
N LYS A 551 -1.55 3.69 -10.90
CA LYS A 551 -0.71 3.93 -9.70
C LYS A 551 -0.91 5.37 -9.20
N ARG A 552 -0.40 5.68 -7.99
CA ARG A 552 -0.36 7.05 -7.44
C ARG A 552 0.15 8.05 -8.50
N ILE A 553 -0.49 9.22 -8.62
CA ILE A 553 -0.06 10.24 -9.57
C ILE A 553 1.13 11.00 -8.97
N HIS A 554 2.27 10.90 -9.64
CA HIS A 554 3.52 11.52 -9.20
C HIS A 554 4.44 11.72 -10.41
N GLU A 555 5.21 12.80 -10.43
CA GLU A 555 6.14 13.12 -11.52
C GLU A 555 7.08 11.97 -11.90
N TYR A 556 7.80 11.35 -10.94
CA TYR A 556 8.70 10.21 -11.21
C TYR A 556 8.00 8.96 -11.76
N LYS A 557 6.68 8.81 -11.57
CA LYS A 557 5.89 7.68 -12.12
C LYS A 557 5.50 7.91 -13.58
N ARG A 558 5.69 9.14 -14.08
CA ARG A 558 5.62 9.54 -15.49
C ARG A 558 4.30 9.22 -16.20
N GLN A 559 3.16 9.36 -15.51
CA GLN A 559 1.86 9.44 -16.21
C GLN A 559 1.85 10.57 -17.24
N LEU A 560 2.61 11.64 -16.97
CA LEU A 560 2.86 12.71 -17.92
C LEU A 560 3.45 12.17 -19.23
N MET A 561 4.51 11.36 -19.19
CA MET A 561 5.09 10.76 -20.41
C MET A 561 4.09 9.90 -21.18
N THR A 562 3.24 9.13 -20.50
CA THR A 562 2.19 8.34 -21.15
C THR A 562 1.19 9.23 -21.87
N ILE A 563 0.73 10.33 -21.25
CA ILE A 563 -0.23 11.23 -21.92
C ILE A 563 0.44 12.05 -23.04
N LEU A 564 1.73 12.39 -22.94
CA LEU A 564 2.49 13.00 -24.03
C LEU A 564 2.53 12.08 -25.27
N HIS A 565 2.79 10.78 -25.07
CA HIS A 565 2.76 9.79 -26.13
C HIS A 565 1.38 9.73 -26.80
N VAL A 566 0.30 9.65 -26.01
CA VAL A 566 -1.09 9.65 -26.51
C VAL A 566 -1.41 10.90 -27.34
N ILE A 567 -0.92 12.07 -26.94
CA ILE A 567 -1.04 13.31 -27.73
C ILE A 567 -0.31 13.15 -29.07
N GLY A 568 0.89 12.58 -29.07
CA GLY A 568 1.65 12.26 -30.28
C GLY A 568 0.87 11.36 -31.24
N GLU A 569 0.26 10.29 -30.72
CA GLU A 569 -0.57 9.35 -31.49
C GLU A 569 -1.80 10.04 -32.09
N TYR A 570 -2.51 10.83 -31.27
CA TYR A 570 -3.67 11.58 -31.72
C TYR A 570 -3.33 12.56 -32.84
N LEU A 571 -2.23 13.31 -32.69
CA LEU A 571 -1.76 14.21 -33.74
C LEU A 571 -1.42 13.42 -35.03
N ALA A 572 -0.87 12.21 -34.92
CA ALA A 572 -0.51 11.40 -36.08
C ALA A 572 -1.76 10.94 -36.85
N ILE A 573 -2.81 10.59 -36.12
CA ILE A 573 -4.10 10.22 -36.71
C ILE A 573 -4.71 11.42 -37.46
N ILE A 574 -4.81 12.58 -36.81
CA ILE A 574 -5.63 13.69 -37.37
C ILE A 574 -4.88 14.60 -38.34
N LYS A 575 -3.54 14.67 -38.25
CA LYS A 575 -2.72 15.55 -39.10
C LYS A 575 -1.98 14.79 -40.20
N ASP A 576 -1.53 13.58 -39.89
CA ASP A 576 -0.69 12.80 -40.81
C ASP A 576 -1.46 11.64 -41.47
N GLY A 577 -2.72 11.40 -41.07
CA GLY A 577 -3.55 10.31 -41.59
C GLY A 577 -3.09 8.91 -41.19
N VAL A 578 -2.26 8.80 -40.15
CA VAL A 578 -1.76 7.52 -39.65
C VAL A 578 -2.92 6.71 -39.05
N LYS A 579 -3.01 5.43 -39.43
CA LYS A 579 -3.92 4.48 -38.80
C LYS A 579 -3.11 3.52 -37.92
N PRO A 580 -3.36 3.48 -36.60
CA PRO A 580 -2.78 2.46 -35.73
C PRO A 580 -3.07 1.07 -36.27
N ALA A 581 -2.13 0.14 -36.04
CA ALA A 581 -2.27 -1.22 -36.52
C ALA A 581 -3.39 -1.96 -35.76
N ALA A 582 -3.57 -1.64 -34.47
CA ALA A 582 -4.70 -2.04 -33.65
C ALA A 582 -5.33 -0.84 -32.93
N PRO A 583 -6.67 -0.79 -32.76
CA PRO A 583 -7.30 0.20 -31.89
C PRO A 583 -6.76 0.09 -30.46
N ARG A 584 -6.61 1.23 -29.75
CA ARG A 584 -6.05 1.28 -28.40
C ARG A 584 -6.94 2.05 -27.43
N THR A 585 -7.07 1.53 -26.22
CA THR A 585 -7.74 2.22 -25.11
C THR A 585 -6.73 2.42 -23.97
N TYR A 586 -6.34 3.67 -23.73
CA TYR A 586 -5.50 4.05 -22.61
C TYR A 586 -6.33 4.28 -21.36
N ILE A 587 -6.01 3.58 -20.28
CA ILE A 587 -6.75 3.62 -19.02
C ILE A 587 -5.81 4.07 -17.91
N PHE A 588 -6.07 5.26 -17.38
CA PHE A 588 -5.40 5.82 -16.23
C PHE A 588 -6.21 5.57 -14.96
N ALA A 589 -5.53 5.32 -13.85
CA ALA A 589 -6.15 5.25 -12.53
C ALA A 589 -5.13 5.64 -11.45
N GLY A 590 -5.51 6.50 -10.52
CA GLY A 590 -4.60 6.98 -9.49
C GLY A 590 -5.06 8.26 -8.81
N LYS A 591 -4.59 8.45 -7.58
CA LYS A 591 -4.84 9.64 -6.75
C LYS A 591 -3.58 10.51 -6.67
N ALA A 592 -3.72 11.82 -6.75
CA ALA A 592 -2.67 12.79 -6.38
C ALA A 592 -2.81 13.17 -4.90
N ALA A 593 -1.71 13.45 -4.20
CA ALA A 593 -1.80 13.97 -2.84
C ALA A 593 -2.51 15.35 -2.82
N PRO A 594 -3.28 15.71 -1.78
CA PRO A 594 -4.10 16.92 -1.80
C PRO A 594 -3.31 18.22 -2.02
N SER A 595 -2.08 18.29 -1.50
CA SER A 595 -1.18 19.44 -1.61
C SER A 595 -0.31 19.43 -2.87
N TYR A 596 -0.36 18.37 -3.70
CA TYR A 596 0.55 18.20 -4.83
C TYR A 596 -0.06 18.78 -6.12
N ASN A 597 0.07 20.10 -6.27
CA ASN A 597 -0.54 20.85 -7.36
C ASN A 597 -0.10 20.38 -8.76
N PHE A 598 1.18 20.08 -8.97
CA PHE A 598 1.65 19.61 -10.28
C PHE A 598 1.08 18.23 -10.65
N ALA A 599 1.00 17.30 -9.70
CA ALA A 599 0.34 16.01 -9.92
C ALA A 599 -1.15 16.16 -10.23
N LYS A 600 -1.86 17.09 -9.57
CA LYS A 600 -3.25 17.43 -9.91
C LYS A 600 -3.37 18.05 -11.32
N LEU A 601 -2.39 18.84 -11.75
CA LEU A 601 -2.35 19.40 -13.11
C LEU A 601 -2.16 18.30 -14.17
N ILE A 602 -1.37 17.26 -13.88
CA ILE A 602 -1.25 16.06 -14.75
C ILE A 602 -2.60 15.35 -14.88
N ILE A 603 -3.37 15.20 -13.79
CA ILE A 603 -4.73 14.63 -13.84
C ILE A 603 -5.63 15.45 -14.76
N LYS A 604 -5.61 16.78 -14.60
CA LYS A 604 -6.38 17.70 -15.45
C LYS A 604 -5.99 17.59 -16.91
N LEU A 605 -4.70 17.48 -17.23
CA LEU A 605 -4.23 17.26 -18.60
C LEU A 605 -4.79 15.96 -19.19
N ILE A 606 -4.72 14.85 -18.44
CA ILE A 606 -5.24 13.55 -18.90
C ILE A 606 -6.74 13.65 -19.22
N ASN A 607 -7.54 14.24 -18.32
CA ASN A 607 -8.97 14.38 -18.52
C ASN A 607 -9.32 15.29 -19.72
N ASN A 608 -8.58 16.38 -19.91
CA ASN A 608 -8.80 17.28 -21.04
C ASN A 608 -8.45 16.63 -22.38
N VAL A 609 -7.30 15.95 -22.44
CA VAL A 609 -6.89 15.18 -23.63
C VAL A 609 -7.92 14.09 -23.93
N ALA A 610 -8.40 13.38 -22.91
CA ALA A 610 -9.45 12.38 -23.06
C ALA A 610 -10.75 12.95 -23.63
N SER A 611 -11.19 14.12 -23.14
CA SER A 611 -12.39 14.80 -23.65
C SER A 611 -12.28 15.13 -25.14
N VAL A 612 -11.12 15.60 -25.60
CA VAL A 612 -10.89 15.94 -27.01
C VAL A 612 -10.85 14.70 -27.88
N ILE A 613 -10.01 13.71 -27.51
CA ILE A 613 -9.82 12.49 -28.31
C ILE A 613 -11.11 11.68 -28.41
N ASN A 614 -11.83 11.50 -27.30
CA ASN A 614 -13.02 10.66 -27.29
C ASN A 614 -14.19 11.26 -28.08
N ALA A 615 -14.21 12.59 -28.27
CA ALA A 615 -15.22 13.30 -29.05
C ALA A 615 -14.85 13.47 -30.53
N ASP A 616 -13.57 13.33 -30.90
CA ASP A 616 -13.12 13.50 -32.29
C ASP A 616 -13.46 12.27 -33.16
N PRO A 617 -14.38 12.38 -34.14
CA PRO A 617 -14.78 11.25 -34.98
C PRO A 617 -13.65 10.70 -35.87
N ARG A 618 -12.55 11.44 -36.04
CA ARG A 618 -11.38 10.98 -36.80
C ARG A 618 -10.51 10.00 -36.00
N ALA A 619 -10.58 10.05 -34.67
CA ALA A 619 -9.69 9.30 -33.79
C ALA A 619 -10.42 8.34 -32.84
N ASN A 620 -11.65 8.64 -32.42
CA ASN A 620 -12.30 7.96 -31.30
C ASN A 620 -12.56 6.45 -31.47
N SER A 621 -12.55 5.93 -32.69
CA SER A 621 -12.66 4.49 -33.00
C SER A 621 -11.31 3.77 -33.01
N LEU A 622 -10.21 4.52 -33.10
CA LEU A 622 -8.83 4.02 -33.16
C LEU A 622 -8.09 4.25 -31.84
N LEU A 623 -8.43 5.32 -31.12
CA LEU A 623 -7.77 5.76 -29.90
C LEU A 623 -8.83 6.27 -28.90
N LYS A 624 -8.87 5.64 -27.72
CA LYS A 624 -9.70 6.09 -26.58
C LYS A 624 -8.81 6.34 -25.37
N VAL A 625 -9.20 7.31 -24.54
CA VAL A 625 -8.53 7.60 -23.27
C VAL A 625 -9.57 7.67 -22.16
N VAL A 626 -9.29 7.01 -21.05
CA VAL A 626 -10.18 6.97 -19.88
C VAL A 626 -9.35 7.21 -18.63
N PHE A 627 -9.84 8.08 -17.74
CA PHE A 627 -9.34 8.15 -16.37
C PHE A 627 -10.42 7.61 -15.44
N MET A 628 -10.15 6.46 -14.81
CA MET A 628 -11.01 5.91 -13.78
C MET A 628 -10.79 6.65 -12.45
N PRO A 629 -11.84 7.30 -11.90
CA PRO A 629 -11.74 7.96 -10.60
C PRO A 629 -11.65 6.93 -9.47
N ASP A 630 -11.19 7.40 -8.32
CA ASP A 630 -11.22 6.70 -7.03
C ASP A 630 -10.53 5.33 -7.04
N TYR A 631 -9.31 5.29 -7.59
CA TYR A 631 -8.51 4.06 -7.61
C TYR A 631 -8.28 3.48 -6.20
N LYS A 632 -8.75 2.24 -6.02
CA LYS A 632 -8.73 1.44 -4.80
C LYS A 632 -8.70 -0.05 -5.15
N VAL A 633 -8.78 -0.93 -4.16
CA VAL A 633 -8.60 -2.38 -4.35
C VAL A 633 -9.72 -2.96 -5.21
N SER A 634 -10.98 -2.65 -4.94
CA SER A 634 -12.11 -3.14 -5.75
C SER A 634 -12.00 -2.74 -7.23
N LEU A 635 -11.60 -1.50 -7.55
CA LEU A 635 -11.35 -1.12 -8.94
C LEU A 635 -10.15 -1.87 -9.52
N ALA A 636 -9.07 -2.06 -8.76
CA ALA A 636 -7.90 -2.80 -9.20
C ALA A 636 -8.22 -4.27 -9.52
N GLU A 637 -9.11 -4.91 -8.76
CA GLU A 637 -9.56 -6.30 -8.97
C GLU A 637 -10.29 -6.49 -10.31
N VAL A 638 -10.91 -5.44 -10.87
CA VAL A 638 -11.53 -5.48 -12.20
C VAL A 638 -10.56 -5.03 -13.30
N LEU A 639 -9.74 -4.02 -13.00
CA LEU A 639 -8.85 -3.36 -13.96
C LEU A 639 -7.62 -4.22 -14.30
N ILE A 640 -7.04 -4.92 -13.33
CA ILE A 640 -5.82 -5.72 -13.53
C ILE A 640 -6.08 -6.94 -14.44
N PRO A 641 -7.12 -7.77 -14.21
CA PRO A 641 -7.40 -8.93 -15.08
C PRO A 641 -7.71 -8.56 -16.53
N ALA A 642 -8.19 -7.34 -16.80
CA ALA A 642 -8.57 -6.86 -18.11
C ALA A 642 -7.40 -6.28 -18.93
N ALA A 643 -6.28 -5.93 -18.30
CA ALA A 643 -5.18 -5.27 -19.00
C ALA A 643 -4.51 -6.18 -20.02
N ASN A 644 -4.22 -5.64 -21.21
CA ASN A 644 -3.31 -6.25 -22.17
C ASN A 644 -1.89 -5.78 -21.90
N VAL A 645 -1.69 -4.46 -21.76
CA VAL A 645 -0.40 -3.85 -21.45
C VAL A 645 -0.46 -3.14 -20.10
N SER A 646 0.60 -3.32 -19.31
CA SER A 646 0.84 -2.59 -18.07
C SER A 646 1.99 -1.61 -18.23
N ILE A 647 1.75 -0.33 -17.97
CA ILE A 647 2.77 0.72 -18.04
C ILE A 647 3.52 0.82 -16.71
N GLN A 648 4.81 0.52 -16.76
CA GLN A 648 5.72 0.54 -15.61
C GLN A 648 6.90 1.45 -15.88
N SER A 649 6.57 2.73 -16.08
CA SER A 649 7.45 3.74 -16.66
C SER A 649 8.13 4.65 -15.65
N SER A 650 8.41 4.23 -14.41
CA SER A 650 9.10 5.11 -13.46
C SER A 650 10.50 5.49 -13.96
N THR A 651 11.02 6.67 -13.62
CA THR A 651 12.40 7.05 -13.95
C THR A 651 13.36 6.07 -13.27
N ALA A 652 14.33 5.50 -14.00
CA ALA A 652 15.22 4.47 -13.43
C ALA A 652 15.98 4.98 -12.19
N GLY A 653 15.97 4.18 -11.12
CA GLY A 653 16.52 4.51 -9.80
C GLY A 653 15.51 5.12 -8.81
N PHE A 654 14.25 5.35 -9.21
CA PHE A 654 13.23 5.97 -8.33
C PHE A 654 12.21 4.97 -7.77
N GLU A 655 11.85 3.90 -8.50
CA GLU A 655 10.92 2.90 -7.98
C GLU A 655 11.65 1.87 -7.13
N ALA A 656 11.37 1.88 -5.82
CA ALA A 656 11.98 0.92 -4.90
C ALA A 656 11.69 -0.54 -5.24
N SER A 657 10.48 -0.83 -5.74
CA SER A 657 10.07 -2.18 -6.11
C SER A 657 8.88 -2.11 -7.08
N GLY A 658 7.71 -1.74 -6.56
CA GLY A 658 6.46 -1.81 -7.30
C GLY A 658 5.82 -3.20 -7.16
N THR A 659 4.57 -3.24 -6.69
CA THR A 659 3.78 -4.49 -6.61
C THR A 659 2.64 -4.54 -7.63
N GLY A 660 2.36 -3.42 -8.30
CA GLY A 660 1.33 -3.36 -9.35
C GLY A 660 1.74 -4.17 -10.57
N ASN A 661 2.99 -4.00 -11.02
CA ASN A 661 3.64 -4.79 -12.08
C ASN A 661 3.49 -6.30 -11.87
N MET A 662 3.74 -6.81 -10.66
CA MET A 662 3.59 -8.23 -10.31
C MET A 662 2.14 -8.71 -10.56
N LYS A 663 1.13 -7.90 -10.18
CA LYS A 663 -0.28 -8.27 -10.33
C LYS A 663 -0.70 -8.32 -11.79
N PHE A 664 -0.22 -7.36 -12.58
CA PHE A 664 -0.46 -7.31 -14.01
C PHE A 664 0.17 -8.50 -14.72
N ALA A 665 1.43 -8.82 -14.43
CA ALA A 665 2.11 -9.98 -15.00
C ALA A 665 1.42 -11.30 -14.60
N LEU A 666 1.02 -11.46 -13.33
CA LEU A 666 0.24 -12.60 -12.82
C LEU A 666 -1.12 -12.79 -13.53
N ASN A 667 -1.68 -11.73 -14.10
CA ASN A 667 -2.92 -11.77 -14.87
C ASN A 667 -2.70 -11.73 -16.40
N GLY A 668 -1.47 -11.98 -16.85
CA GLY A 668 -1.14 -12.09 -18.28
C GLY A 668 -1.13 -10.76 -19.03
N ALA A 669 -0.94 -9.64 -18.34
CA ALA A 669 -0.64 -8.36 -19.00
C ALA A 669 0.87 -8.26 -19.26
N LEU A 670 1.25 -7.88 -20.48
CA LEU A 670 2.65 -7.67 -20.84
C LEU A 670 3.11 -6.29 -20.35
N THR A 671 4.35 -6.21 -19.85
CA THR A 671 4.86 -4.96 -19.30
C THR A 671 5.60 -4.16 -20.35
N VAL A 672 5.25 -2.87 -20.45
CA VAL A 672 6.09 -1.85 -21.09
C VAL A 672 6.69 -1.01 -19.96
N GLY A 673 8.00 -1.16 -19.73
CA GLY A 673 8.61 -0.62 -18.52
C GLY A 673 10.09 -0.28 -18.66
N THR A 674 10.57 0.52 -17.71
CA THR A 674 11.99 0.85 -17.56
C THR A 674 12.76 -0.24 -16.82
N TYR A 675 14.09 -0.17 -16.89
CA TYR A 675 14.99 -0.99 -16.09
C TYR A 675 15.06 -0.46 -14.65
N ASP A 676 13.98 -0.65 -13.88
CA ASP A 676 13.82 -0.06 -12.54
C ASP A 676 13.01 -0.97 -11.60
N GLY A 677 13.28 -0.88 -10.30
CA GLY A 677 12.58 -1.64 -9.26
C GLY A 677 12.42 -3.13 -9.58
N ALA A 678 11.23 -3.67 -9.33
CA ALA A 678 10.88 -5.07 -9.59
C ALA A 678 10.68 -5.38 -11.09
N ASN A 679 10.71 -4.39 -12.00
CA ASN A 679 10.66 -4.70 -13.44
C ASN A 679 11.90 -5.50 -13.87
N ILE A 680 13.04 -5.28 -13.22
CA ILE A 680 14.28 -6.00 -13.48
C ILE A 680 14.07 -7.48 -13.18
N GLU A 681 13.63 -7.79 -11.95
CA GLU A 681 13.37 -9.15 -11.49
C GLU A 681 12.26 -9.81 -12.33
N ILE A 682 11.19 -9.08 -12.69
CA ILE A 682 10.11 -9.61 -13.54
C ILE A 682 10.66 -9.97 -14.91
N ARG A 683 11.43 -9.07 -15.55
CA ARG A 683 12.02 -9.32 -16.87
C ARG A 683 12.98 -10.51 -16.86
N GLU A 684 13.77 -10.66 -15.79
CA GLU A 684 14.64 -11.83 -15.60
C GLU A 684 13.83 -13.12 -15.51
N ALA A 685 12.73 -13.12 -14.76
CA ALA A 685 11.89 -14.29 -14.57
C ALA A 685 11.09 -14.66 -15.83
N VAL A 686 10.38 -13.70 -16.45
CA VAL A 686 9.53 -13.98 -17.61
C VAL A 686 10.33 -14.14 -18.90
N GLY A 687 11.56 -13.62 -18.95
CA GLY A 687 12.43 -13.60 -20.12
C GLY A 687 12.29 -12.32 -20.94
N ALA A 688 13.41 -11.89 -21.55
CA ALA A 688 13.51 -10.63 -22.29
C ALA A 688 12.48 -10.48 -23.42
N ASP A 689 12.12 -11.56 -24.11
CA ASP A 689 11.19 -11.54 -25.24
C ASP A 689 9.73 -11.30 -24.82
N ASN A 690 9.43 -11.50 -23.53
CA ASN A 690 8.10 -11.39 -22.93
C ASN A 690 7.89 -10.06 -22.18
N PHE A 691 8.80 -9.09 -22.36
CA PHE A 691 8.82 -7.79 -21.69
C PHE A 691 9.34 -6.69 -22.64
N TYR A 692 8.62 -5.56 -22.74
CA TYR A 692 9.03 -4.44 -23.59
C TYR A 692 9.81 -3.40 -22.78
N LEU A 693 11.14 -3.55 -22.78
CA LEU A 693 12.06 -2.65 -22.07
C LEU A 693 12.31 -1.37 -22.87
N PHE A 694 12.32 -0.21 -22.20
CA PHE A 694 12.72 1.06 -22.82
C PHE A 694 13.45 1.99 -21.85
N GLY A 695 14.03 3.07 -22.43
CA GLY A 695 14.52 4.23 -21.70
C GLY A 695 15.93 4.09 -21.12
N LEU A 696 16.38 5.16 -20.48
CA LEU A 696 17.67 5.27 -19.82
C LEU A 696 17.78 4.35 -18.60
N ARG A 697 19.00 3.86 -18.34
CA ARG A 697 19.36 3.18 -17.10
C ARG A 697 19.73 4.18 -16.00
N GLU A 698 19.68 3.74 -14.75
CA GLU A 698 20.04 4.55 -13.59
C GLU A 698 21.46 5.12 -13.74
N GLU A 699 22.43 4.30 -14.14
CA GLU A 699 23.83 4.73 -14.24
C GLU A 699 24.00 5.85 -15.27
N GLN A 700 23.22 5.82 -16.36
CA GLN A 700 23.21 6.86 -17.38
C GLN A 700 22.60 8.16 -16.85
N ILE A 701 21.51 8.07 -16.08
CA ILE A 701 20.85 9.21 -15.45
C ILE A 701 21.79 9.87 -14.41
N GLN A 702 22.43 9.07 -13.57
CA GLN A 702 23.36 9.57 -12.56
C GLN A 702 24.59 10.21 -13.21
N GLU A 703 25.12 9.61 -14.28
CA GLU A 703 26.22 10.21 -15.03
C GLU A 703 25.82 11.56 -15.62
N MET A 704 24.67 11.64 -16.31
CA MET A 704 24.17 12.90 -16.87
C MET A 704 23.94 13.99 -15.82
N ARG A 705 23.50 13.61 -14.61
CA ARG A 705 23.37 14.54 -13.47
C ARG A 705 24.74 15.00 -12.97
N ARG A 706 25.68 14.06 -12.80
CA ARG A 706 27.03 14.34 -12.29
C ARG A 706 27.83 15.24 -13.22
N THR A 707 27.71 15.06 -14.53
CA THR A 707 28.39 15.87 -15.55
C THR A 707 27.59 17.09 -15.99
N ASN A 708 26.37 17.26 -15.47
CA ASN A 708 25.42 18.29 -15.88
C ASN A 708 25.21 18.34 -17.41
N SER A 709 25.19 17.18 -18.07
CA SER A 709 25.14 17.07 -19.54
C SER A 709 23.72 16.92 -20.09
N TYR A 710 22.70 16.79 -19.23
CA TYR A 710 21.31 16.72 -19.68
C TYR A 710 20.77 18.12 -20.01
N ASN A 711 20.31 18.31 -21.25
CA ASN A 711 19.65 19.53 -21.68
C ASN A 711 18.31 19.19 -22.38
N PRO A 712 17.16 19.36 -21.70
CA PRO A 712 15.86 19.02 -22.28
C PRO A 712 15.49 19.86 -23.51
N ARG A 713 15.98 21.10 -23.63
CA ARG A 713 15.71 21.95 -24.80
C ARG A 713 16.24 21.35 -26.09
N LYS A 714 17.39 20.67 -26.01
CA LYS A 714 17.98 20.00 -27.16
C LYS A 714 17.07 18.88 -27.69
N TYR A 715 16.48 18.08 -26.80
CA TYR A 715 15.51 17.04 -27.21
C TYR A 715 14.27 17.64 -27.89
N TYR A 716 13.80 18.80 -27.44
CA TYR A 716 12.73 19.54 -28.10
C TYR A 716 13.13 20.15 -29.44
N GLU A 717 14.36 20.67 -29.57
CA GLU A 717 14.85 21.32 -30.78
C GLU A 717 15.15 20.32 -31.90
N ASP A 718 15.74 19.17 -31.53
CA ASP A 718 16.24 18.14 -32.44
C ASP A 718 15.16 17.13 -32.90
N SER A 719 14.01 17.05 -32.22
CA SER A 719 12.91 16.13 -32.58
C SER A 719 11.63 16.87 -32.95
N ASP A 720 11.23 16.77 -34.22
CA ASP A 720 9.93 17.28 -34.70
C ASP A 720 8.75 16.61 -34.00
N TYR A 721 8.92 15.35 -33.58
CA TYR A 721 7.91 14.59 -32.82
C TYR A 721 7.71 15.15 -31.42
N ILE A 722 8.79 15.44 -30.69
CA ILE A 722 8.71 16.07 -29.36
C ILE A 722 8.17 17.50 -29.50
N LYS A 723 8.68 18.25 -30.49
CA LYS A 723 8.29 19.65 -30.74
C LYS A 723 6.80 19.81 -30.96
N ARG A 724 6.19 18.99 -31.83
CA ARG A 724 4.74 19.06 -32.09
C ARG A 724 3.88 18.72 -30.87
N ILE A 725 4.31 17.78 -30.02
CA ILE A 725 3.57 17.38 -28.82
C ILE A 725 3.58 18.53 -27.81
N LEU A 726 4.76 19.07 -27.51
CA LEU A 726 4.90 20.17 -26.57
C LEU A 726 4.20 21.44 -27.06
N ASN A 727 4.24 21.72 -28.36
CA ASN A 727 3.49 22.83 -28.95
C ASN A 727 1.96 22.64 -28.86
N ALA A 728 1.45 21.41 -28.98
CA ALA A 728 0.03 21.14 -28.80
C ALA A 728 -0.41 21.40 -27.36
N ILE A 729 0.40 21.02 -26.37
CA ILE A 729 0.15 21.27 -24.95
C ILE A 729 0.20 22.76 -24.61
N ASN A 730 1.11 23.50 -25.24
CA ASN A 730 1.23 24.95 -25.09
C ASN A 730 0.24 25.75 -25.97
N SER A 731 -0.76 25.09 -26.55
CA SER A 731 -1.80 25.70 -27.37
C SER A 731 -3.18 25.58 -26.70
N ASN A 732 -4.21 26.14 -27.34
CA ASN A 732 -5.60 25.99 -26.86
C ASN A 732 -6.22 24.61 -27.16
N MET A 733 -5.52 23.69 -27.82
CA MET A 733 -6.07 22.41 -28.33
C MET A 733 -6.77 21.57 -27.25
N PHE A 734 -6.23 21.56 -26.03
CA PHE A 734 -6.79 20.80 -24.90
C PHE A 734 -7.40 21.71 -23.82
N CYS A 735 -7.65 22.98 -24.14
CA CYS A 735 -8.11 24.00 -23.20
C CYS A 735 -9.34 24.76 -23.72
N GLU A 736 -10.15 24.18 -24.62
CA GLU A 736 -11.28 24.90 -25.25
C GLU A 736 -12.26 25.52 -24.23
N LYS A 737 -12.43 24.87 -23.07
CA LYS A 737 -13.29 25.32 -21.96
C LYS A 737 -12.51 25.88 -20.77
N ASP A 738 -11.21 26.06 -20.91
CA ASP A 738 -10.29 26.46 -19.84
C ASP A 738 -9.45 27.68 -20.27
N TYR A 739 -8.59 28.17 -19.37
CA TYR A 739 -7.60 29.18 -19.72
C TYR A 739 -6.58 28.64 -20.73
N VAL A 740 -6.33 29.38 -21.82
CA VAL A 740 -5.50 28.93 -22.96
C VAL A 740 -4.09 28.49 -22.54
N LEU A 741 -3.50 29.10 -21.51
CA LEU A 741 -2.15 28.76 -21.03
C LEU A 741 -2.16 27.87 -19.78
N LEU A 742 -3.25 27.16 -19.50
CA LEU A 742 -3.37 26.28 -18.33
C LEU A 742 -2.21 25.29 -18.21
N PHE A 743 -1.80 24.67 -19.31
CA PHE A 743 -0.72 23.67 -19.33
C PHE A 743 0.66 24.25 -19.67
N LYS A 744 0.80 25.59 -19.76
CA LYS A 744 2.10 26.23 -19.98
C LYS A 744 3.13 25.86 -18.92
N VAL A 745 2.69 25.67 -17.67
CA VAL A 745 3.55 25.23 -16.56
C VAL A 745 4.20 23.86 -16.85
N ILE A 746 3.47 22.92 -17.47
CA ILE A 746 4.01 21.62 -17.87
C ILE A 746 5.06 21.81 -18.98
N TYR A 747 4.75 22.64 -19.99
CA TYR A 747 5.68 22.96 -21.07
C TYR A 747 6.99 23.58 -20.55
N GLU A 748 6.89 24.55 -19.63
CA GLU A 748 8.05 25.22 -19.04
C GLU A 748 8.86 24.27 -18.14
N GLU A 749 8.21 23.43 -17.32
CA GLU A 749 8.89 22.45 -16.48
C GLU A 749 9.71 21.45 -17.32
N LEU A 750 9.10 20.94 -18.40
CA LEU A 750 9.76 19.99 -19.31
C LEU A 750 10.91 20.62 -20.12
N LEU A 751 10.86 21.92 -20.46
CA LEU A 751 11.94 22.56 -21.21
C LEU A 751 13.05 23.14 -20.34
N ASN A 752 12.77 23.44 -19.07
CA ASN A 752 13.75 24.07 -18.19
C ASN A 752 14.45 23.08 -17.28
N ARG A 753 13.72 22.11 -16.73
CA ARG A 753 14.23 21.22 -15.69
C ARG A 753 14.18 19.75 -16.08
N ASP A 754 13.00 19.26 -16.48
CA ASP A 754 12.70 17.86 -16.77
C ASP A 754 13.49 16.87 -15.88
N TYR A 755 13.35 17.03 -14.57
CA TYR A 755 14.15 16.31 -13.58
C TYR A 755 14.04 14.78 -13.69
N TYR A 756 12.95 14.31 -14.29
CA TYR A 756 12.57 12.90 -14.45
C TYR A 756 12.82 12.36 -15.87
N PHE A 757 13.56 13.10 -16.72
CA PHE A 757 14.02 12.64 -18.03
C PHE A 757 12.86 12.17 -18.92
N ILE A 758 11.72 12.88 -18.88
CA ILE A 758 10.54 12.55 -19.69
C ILE A 758 10.87 12.72 -21.17
N LEU A 759 11.52 13.82 -21.56
CA LEU A 759 11.82 14.08 -22.97
C LEU A 759 12.87 13.12 -23.54
N ALA A 760 13.86 12.74 -22.72
CA ALA A 760 14.88 11.78 -23.12
C ALA A 760 14.32 10.38 -23.44
N ASP A 761 13.30 9.94 -22.70
CA ASP A 761 12.73 8.61 -22.82
C ASP A 761 11.49 8.53 -23.72
N LEU A 762 10.90 9.66 -24.12
CA LEU A 762 9.60 9.68 -24.80
C LEU A 762 9.59 8.90 -26.12
N GLU A 763 10.61 9.05 -26.96
CA GLU A 763 10.68 8.31 -28.23
C GLU A 763 10.92 6.82 -28.03
N ALA A 764 11.76 6.45 -27.06
CA ALA A 764 11.99 5.05 -26.69
C ALA A 764 10.72 4.39 -26.13
N PHE A 765 9.94 5.13 -25.33
CA PHE A 765 8.63 4.71 -24.85
C PHE A 765 7.65 4.49 -26.00
N THR A 766 7.54 5.45 -26.92
CA THR A 766 6.70 5.33 -28.12
C THR A 766 7.06 4.10 -28.95
N LYS A 767 8.36 3.86 -29.17
CA LYS A 767 8.84 2.67 -29.88
C LYS A 767 8.40 1.38 -29.19
N ALA A 768 8.54 1.28 -27.87
CA ALA A 768 8.17 0.08 -27.12
C ALA A 768 6.65 -0.20 -27.19
N ILE A 769 5.81 0.84 -27.22
CA ILE A 769 4.36 0.68 -27.44
C ILE A 769 4.07 0.14 -28.84
N HIS A 770 4.74 0.64 -29.88
CA HIS A 770 4.58 0.13 -31.25
C HIS A 770 5.08 -1.31 -31.40
N ASP A 771 6.18 -1.67 -30.74
CA ASP A 771 6.69 -3.05 -30.71
C ASP A 771 5.65 -3.98 -30.06
N ALA A 772 5.03 -3.55 -28.95
CA ALA A 772 3.95 -4.30 -28.31
C ALA A 772 2.70 -4.42 -29.19
N GLU A 773 2.31 -3.35 -29.89
CA GLU A 773 1.19 -3.39 -30.83
C GLU A 773 1.42 -4.40 -31.96
N LYS A 774 2.63 -4.45 -32.52
CA LYS A 774 2.97 -5.38 -33.59
C LYS A 774 2.75 -6.84 -33.15
N ASP A 775 3.17 -7.17 -31.94
CA ASP A 775 2.97 -8.51 -31.39
C ASP A 775 1.51 -8.76 -31.01
N TYR A 776 0.75 -7.74 -30.60
CA TYR A 776 -0.68 -7.85 -30.28
C TYR A 776 -1.55 -8.26 -31.49
N LEU A 777 -1.10 -7.94 -32.72
CA LEU A 777 -1.78 -8.36 -33.94
C LEU A 777 -1.70 -9.87 -34.19
N ASP A 778 -0.62 -10.50 -33.74
CA ASP A 778 -0.48 -11.95 -33.77
C ASP A 778 -0.99 -12.54 -32.43
N LYS A 779 -2.26 -12.97 -32.45
CA LYS A 779 -2.94 -13.49 -31.25
C LYS A 779 -2.24 -14.68 -30.61
N ASP A 780 -1.55 -15.51 -31.39
CA ASP A 780 -0.85 -16.69 -30.88
C ASP A 780 0.47 -16.27 -30.22
N VAL A 781 1.24 -15.40 -30.87
CA VAL A 781 2.47 -14.84 -30.29
C VAL A 781 2.16 -14.07 -29.01
N TRP A 782 1.14 -13.20 -29.03
CA TRP A 782 0.72 -12.44 -27.86
C TRP A 782 0.30 -13.34 -26.70
N ALA A 783 -0.56 -14.33 -26.96
CA ALA A 783 -1.02 -15.26 -25.95
C ALA A 783 0.14 -16.06 -25.35
N LYS A 784 1.07 -16.54 -26.18
CA LYS A 784 2.28 -17.24 -25.71
C LYS A 784 3.12 -16.38 -24.77
N LYS A 785 3.35 -15.10 -25.11
CA LYS A 785 4.05 -14.16 -24.22
C LYS A 785 3.30 -13.94 -22.91
N ALA A 786 1.98 -13.79 -22.97
CA ALA A 786 1.13 -13.57 -21.81
C ALA A 786 1.08 -14.78 -20.87
N ILE A 787 0.93 -16.00 -21.42
CA ILE A 787 0.96 -17.27 -20.67
C ILE A 787 2.32 -17.43 -19.98
N ASN A 788 3.43 -17.15 -20.67
CA ASN A 788 4.76 -17.19 -20.05
C ASN A 788 4.96 -16.16 -18.93
N ASN A 789 4.30 -15.00 -19.00
CA ASN A 789 4.29 -14.06 -17.88
C ASN A 789 3.59 -14.67 -16.66
N VAL A 790 2.41 -15.28 -16.85
CA VAL A 790 1.69 -15.95 -15.74
C VAL A 790 2.50 -17.12 -15.19
N ALA A 791 3.09 -17.95 -16.06
CA ALA A 791 3.82 -19.14 -15.68
C ALA A 791 5.08 -18.85 -14.85
N ARG A 792 5.76 -17.73 -15.13
CA ARG A 792 7.11 -17.45 -14.59
C ARG A 792 7.12 -16.37 -13.50
N ILE A 793 5.97 -16.07 -12.91
CA ILE A 793 5.84 -15.03 -11.88
C ILE A 793 5.76 -15.59 -10.44
N GLY A 794 5.94 -16.90 -10.26
CA GLY A 794 5.79 -17.60 -8.97
C GLY A 794 6.59 -16.97 -7.81
N ASN A 795 7.83 -16.59 -8.08
CA ASN A 795 8.74 -15.96 -7.11
C ASN A 795 8.23 -14.61 -6.54
N PHE A 796 7.19 -14.02 -7.12
CA PHE A 796 6.56 -12.79 -6.65
C PHE A 796 5.37 -13.03 -5.71
N SER A 797 5.16 -14.26 -5.25
CA SER A 797 4.23 -14.54 -4.16
C SER A 797 4.67 -13.85 -2.87
N SER A 798 3.72 -13.24 -2.16
CA SER A 798 3.98 -12.73 -0.82
C SER A 798 4.24 -13.85 0.20
N ASP A 799 3.88 -15.11 -0.09
CA ASP A 799 4.23 -16.25 0.76
C ASP A 799 5.75 -16.46 0.79
N ARG A 800 6.40 -16.38 -0.38
CA ARG A 800 7.86 -16.44 -0.50
C ARG A 800 8.50 -15.33 0.32
N ALA A 801 8.03 -14.09 0.14
CA ALA A 801 8.55 -12.95 0.89
C ALA A 801 8.38 -13.15 2.41
N VAL A 802 7.19 -13.56 2.86
CA VAL A 802 6.92 -13.81 4.29
C VAL A 802 7.77 -14.96 4.85
N LEU A 803 8.01 -16.03 4.09
CA LEU A 803 8.93 -17.10 4.49
C LEU A 803 10.37 -16.62 4.59
N GLU A 804 10.84 -15.76 3.67
CA GLU A 804 12.17 -15.15 3.76
C GLU A 804 12.31 -14.22 4.97
N TYR A 805 11.29 -13.42 5.27
CA TYR A 805 11.24 -12.64 6.51
C TYR A 805 11.26 -13.55 7.74
N ALA A 806 10.45 -14.62 7.74
CA ALA A 806 10.33 -15.55 8.85
C ALA A 806 11.66 -16.26 9.15
N ASP A 807 12.39 -16.65 8.11
CA ASP A 807 13.68 -17.33 8.21
C ASP A 807 14.83 -16.37 8.56
N ARG A 808 14.99 -15.29 7.78
CA ARG A 808 16.19 -14.43 7.82
C ARG A 808 16.12 -13.32 8.87
N ILE A 809 14.94 -12.92 9.32
CA ILE A 809 14.75 -11.74 10.17
C ILE A 809 13.99 -12.10 11.45
N TRP A 810 12.76 -12.60 11.33
CA TRP A 810 11.90 -12.79 12.49
C TRP A 810 12.29 -14.02 13.31
N HIS A 811 12.90 -15.01 12.65
CA HIS A 811 13.24 -16.32 13.19
C HIS A 811 12.00 -17.01 13.81
N VAL A 812 10.90 -17.03 13.04
CA VAL A 812 9.62 -17.62 13.42
C VAL A 812 9.30 -18.80 12.50
N LYS A 813 8.64 -19.83 13.04
CA LYS A 813 8.20 -21.00 12.27
C LYS A 813 6.67 -21.04 12.14
N PRO A 814 6.14 -21.56 11.03
CA PRO A 814 4.74 -21.97 10.91
C PRO A 814 4.30 -22.87 12.06
N VAL A 815 3.06 -22.71 12.52
CA VAL A 815 2.43 -23.51 13.58
C VAL A 815 1.05 -23.99 13.13
#